data_AF-A0A2N7DI28-F1
#
_entry.id   AF-A0A2N7DI28-F1
#
_cell.length_a   1.000
_cell.length_b   1.000
_cell.length_c   1.000
_cell.angle_alpha   90.00
_cell.angle_beta   90.00
_cell.angle_gamma   90.00
#
_symmetry.space_group_name_H-M   'P 1'
#
loop_
_entity.id
_entity.type
_entity.pdbx_description
1 polymer ?
#
loop_
_entity_poly.entity_id
_entity_poly.type
_entity_poly.pdbx_seq_one_letter_code
_entity_poly.pdbx_strand_id
1 'polypeptide(L)'
;MSALLETYSEIAGPEPCNTDQGFLALVDAHTGLGKTHQVFALQVEHLIADSKKTLIYSTNLRENVKKAYNELLQRIESHGSLSAAQKLDLSKNVIFIPAQATCIEFLSDGDWLTISEVLNTQQIRELKSLRDRITLFTQAKESSNNLVVIEDELRRHYQSIYTLLRSYFRGKGSLSNSVEAILDKVFPARRIDTEQTQVLFLTTSKLLYPWHGIERTYRISDLLSNSLLILDEFDRQQSEFLTHLINTVSDYDIITLTRKFYASFDSFIIQGAPEFAGVDKCFDQFRVALDEYKCKWHVQYRPFIADSTIQEGSENQNQVFTLLTDRMSIHAINFKHEDLKSHINNKNGSHEIGPKGDESAIQFINNGAQLVRIFCKAMLSAVVTLKKNIEALPDSKTYTTENLVAKILNNLGLVEMTPNIMSLISTRLSFKVQRDHKAYSFHDSGYEIANISRFSDADNTCKATTFDLALTSSGLLTHWVMGGAKILGISATATSASAIHNFDLGYLKEALSESLIVLNPSQKVAIQQEYYAKRRYAENDIQINVRSISQRVNWGGIRSLYEKFKGVAYVPQLLDIELCRLLGTAEPKSLNFALGRMTKFVDSIKKFSEHPTNRYHFCMLNNSYKSQEYTDFMVFVGKEFGVTIFENINAASFRNKQFQSVLDLLETTDKKVVVITNYQATGAGLSPSYSIGNNHNFIYVGEIESEPFQYKTDIDSMYLEEPKSLIGSHLREDSAPEDKDLAIKKNIHDILMLHEKGIIAANDAKSQLKSLISSKVSAMTVNAIIKTYKGSEDYRYAVYRFIEQALGRMCRTEWKQQQITIMYDAETGFIKTLANDGRDLAYLSYEYQALITEVKRQHKVIMQEKQYIDYDPKASRNYAHIQRLIGNVYEYQSSDAIDQYDKLRKWMLEKPAMTQRPIGEKRRYYINSNNDMGQYRYRIDYSDEKGITEIFVNPADASGLREVSEVSAKLPLLMRNKIISTHFEINNFATSFESGQFVLAPAMFDLYMGALGEEAVSAILQEFGYKIQTMPDGCVEWFDGYIELGNRILLIDVKHWDLELGCLIHDNTLDKCKTKLDKIKKHPPKKFANKHVQAMYINTIWSGSEGINSRKFVTHEEHCVEHIRPELADVIEIPGIIDGMTGSNNVPPMFQLIELLNQFSE
;
A
#
# COMPACT_ATOMS: atom_id res chain seq x y z
N MET A 1 18.49 -32.44 -13.01
CA MET A 1 18.40 -31.00 -12.73
C MET A 1 17.35 -30.80 -11.65
N SER A 2 17.48 -29.83 -10.74
CA SER A 2 16.44 -29.56 -9.73
C SER A 2 15.18 -29.03 -10.42
N ALA A 3 14.00 -29.52 -10.07
CA ALA A 3 12.73 -29.03 -10.60
C ALA A 3 12.51 -27.56 -10.26
N LEU A 4 13.00 -27.12 -9.09
CA LEU A 4 12.98 -25.71 -8.70
C LEU A 4 13.90 -24.85 -9.59
N LEU A 5 15.08 -25.36 -9.96
CA LEU A 5 15.97 -24.65 -10.90
C LEU A 5 15.35 -24.58 -12.29
N GLU A 6 14.80 -25.69 -12.79
CA GLU A 6 14.11 -25.73 -14.07
C GLU A 6 12.97 -24.70 -14.12
N THR A 7 12.16 -24.63 -13.06
CA THR A 7 11.11 -23.61 -12.92
C THR A 7 11.67 -22.18 -12.93
N TYR A 8 12.80 -21.93 -12.26
CA TYR A 8 13.45 -20.62 -12.30
C TYR A 8 13.97 -20.26 -13.69
N SER A 9 14.58 -21.21 -14.41
CA SER A 9 15.12 -20.99 -15.74
C SER A 9 13.99 -20.78 -16.77
N GLU A 10 12.86 -21.49 -16.65
CA GLU A 10 11.66 -21.29 -17.48
C GLU A 10 11.06 -19.89 -17.32
N ILE A 11 11.03 -19.37 -16.10
CA ILE A 11 10.36 -18.09 -15.79
C ILE A 11 11.31 -16.90 -15.97
N ALA A 12 12.53 -17.03 -15.46
CA ALA A 12 13.45 -15.93 -15.26
C ALA A 12 14.86 -16.24 -15.77
N GLY A 13 15.04 -17.23 -16.64
CA GLY A 13 16.31 -17.51 -17.30
C GLY A 13 16.71 -16.47 -18.36
N PRO A 14 17.87 -16.66 -19.03
CA PRO A 14 18.39 -15.71 -20.01
C PRO A 14 17.43 -15.40 -21.16
N GLU A 15 16.75 -16.41 -21.71
CA GLU A 15 15.81 -16.24 -22.83
C GLU A 15 14.51 -15.51 -22.40
N PRO A 16 13.75 -15.97 -21.38
CA PRO A 16 12.55 -15.25 -20.91
C PRO A 16 12.82 -13.79 -20.52
N CYS A 17 14.00 -13.51 -19.96
CA CYS A 17 14.39 -12.16 -19.55
C CYS A 17 14.82 -11.25 -20.70
N ASN A 18 14.93 -11.74 -21.93
CA ASN A 18 15.36 -10.93 -23.09
C ASN A 18 14.29 -9.98 -23.63
N THR A 19 13.11 -9.94 -23.02
CA THR A 19 12.02 -9.04 -23.39
C THR A 19 12.15 -7.67 -22.69
N ASP A 20 11.57 -6.62 -23.26
CA ASP A 20 11.48 -5.30 -22.60
C ASP A 20 10.32 -5.23 -21.59
N GLN A 21 9.37 -6.17 -21.67
CA GLN A 21 8.25 -6.26 -20.74
C GLN A 21 8.74 -6.69 -19.35
N GLY A 22 8.17 -6.07 -18.31
CA GLY A 22 8.40 -6.49 -16.93
C GLY A 22 7.41 -7.56 -16.49
N PHE A 23 7.79 -8.33 -15.47
CA PHE A 23 6.91 -9.28 -14.80
C PHE A 23 7.22 -9.37 -13.32
N LEU A 24 6.27 -9.89 -12.55
CA LEU A 24 6.45 -10.35 -11.18
C LEU A 24 6.13 -11.84 -11.12
N ALA A 25 7.13 -12.66 -10.86
CA ALA A 25 6.99 -14.10 -10.65
C ALA A 25 7.07 -14.42 -9.16
N LEU A 26 6.09 -15.15 -8.64
CA LEU A 26 6.05 -15.59 -7.25
C LEU A 26 6.26 -17.10 -7.18
N VAL A 27 7.29 -17.53 -6.45
CA VAL A 27 7.61 -18.94 -6.24
C VAL A 27 7.51 -19.29 -4.76
N ASP A 28 6.42 -19.99 -4.41
CA ASP A 28 6.08 -20.51 -3.09
C ASP A 28 6.61 -21.94 -2.88
N ALA A 29 7.94 -22.07 -2.78
CA ALA A 29 8.59 -23.38 -2.58
C ALA A 29 8.98 -23.64 -1.11
N HIS A 30 8.95 -24.90 -0.69
CA HIS A 30 9.20 -25.32 0.70
C HIS A 30 10.56 -24.87 1.23
N THR A 31 10.62 -24.69 2.56
CA THR A 31 11.91 -24.52 3.23
C THR A 31 12.65 -25.85 3.23
N GLY A 32 13.96 -25.83 2.93
CA GLY A 32 14.78 -27.04 2.83
C GLY A 32 15.10 -27.50 1.40
N LEU A 33 14.40 -26.97 0.38
CA LEU A 33 14.67 -27.26 -1.04
C LEU A 33 15.88 -26.50 -1.63
N GLY A 34 16.47 -25.57 -0.87
CA GLY A 34 17.58 -24.75 -1.35
C GLY A 34 17.15 -23.63 -2.31
N LYS A 35 16.02 -22.95 -2.05
CA LYS A 35 15.51 -21.82 -2.86
C LYS A 35 16.60 -20.82 -3.27
N THR A 36 17.29 -20.27 -2.28
CA THR A 36 18.38 -19.31 -2.47
C THR A 36 19.57 -19.92 -3.22
N HIS A 37 19.88 -21.19 -2.95
CA HIS A 37 20.94 -21.91 -3.66
C HIS A 37 20.62 -22.11 -5.15
N GLN A 38 19.36 -22.40 -5.51
CA GLN A 38 18.95 -22.52 -6.92
C GLN A 38 18.92 -21.16 -7.63
N VAL A 39 18.66 -20.06 -6.92
CA VAL A 39 18.84 -18.71 -7.49
C VAL A 39 20.29 -18.47 -7.90
N PHE A 40 21.28 -18.91 -7.14
CA PHE A 40 22.68 -18.72 -7.53
C PHE A 40 23.04 -19.55 -8.77
N ALA A 41 22.39 -20.70 -8.97
CA ALA A 41 22.51 -21.45 -10.22
C ALA A 41 21.99 -20.63 -11.41
N LEU A 42 20.78 -20.06 -11.29
CA LEU A 42 20.20 -19.16 -12.28
C LEU A 42 21.11 -17.97 -12.58
N GLN A 43 21.68 -17.34 -11.55
CA GLN A 43 22.61 -16.21 -11.74
C GLN A 43 23.87 -16.60 -12.52
N VAL A 44 24.41 -17.81 -12.29
CA VAL A 44 25.53 -18.36 -13.08
C VAL A 44 25.11 -18.58 -14.53
N GLU A 45 23.89 -19.08 -14.80
CA GLU A 45 23.37 -19.23 -16.17
C GLU A 45 23.34 -17.89 -16.92
N HIS A 46 22.87 -16.82 -16.26
CA HIS A 46 22.87 -15.47 -16.84
C HIS A 46 24.28 -14.92 -17.09
N LEU A 47 25.20 -15.12 -16.14
CA LEU A 47 26.59 -14.69 -16.26
C LEU A 47 27.29 -15.40 -17.43
N ILE A 48 27.09 -16.71 -17.58
CA ILE A 48 27.67 -17.50 -18.67
C ILE A 48 27.08 -17.11 -20.03
N ALA A 49 25.76 -16.90 -20.08
CA ALA A 49 25.07 -16.52 -21.31
C ALA A 49 25.30 -15.05 -21.74
N ASP A 50 25.93 -14.26 -20.87
CA ASP A 50 25.99 -12.80 -20.96
C ASP A 50 24.65 -12.18 -21.41
N SER A 51 23.61 -12.39 -20.60
CA SER A 51 22.27 -11.83 -20.84
C SER A 51 22.19 -10.29 -20.94
N LYS A 52 23.30 -9.58 -20.72
CA LYS A 52 23.41 -8.11 -20.62
C LYS A 52 22.48 -7.49 -19.58
N LYS A 53 22.10 -8.27 -18.55
CA LYS A 53 21.21 -7.82 -17.47
C LYS A 53 21.99 -7.48 -16.21
N THR A 54 21.46 -6.54 -15.44
CA THR A 54 21.88 -6.34 -14.05
C THR A 54 20.99 -7.19 -13.14
N LEU A 55 21.51 -8.31 -12.65
CA LEU A 55 20.84 -9.17 -11.70
C LEU A 55 21.03 -8.60 -10.30
N ILE A 56 19.96 -8.42 -9.54
CA ILE A 56 20.02 -7.79 -8.21
C ILE A 56 19.40 -8.74 -7.21
N TYR A 57 20.24 -9.33 -6.35
CA TYR A 57 19.80 -10.13 -5.23
C TYR A 57 19.60 -9.26 -3.99
N SER A 58 18.41 -9.34 -3.40
CA SER A 58 18.08 -8.57 -2.20
C SER A 58 17.34 -9.36 -1.14
N THR A 59 17.76 -9.13 0.11
CA THR A 59 17.12 -9.62 1.33
C THR A 59 17.33 -8.59 2.44
N ASN A 60 16.61 -8.67 3.54
CA ASN A 60 16.61 -7.68 4.61
C ASN A 60 17.95 -7.64 5.40
N LEU A 61 18.62 -8.78 5.58
CA LEU A 61 19.75 -8.91 6.50
C LEU A 61 21.12 -8.80 5.82
N ARG A 62 22.00 -7.98 6.42
CA ARG A 62 23.37 -7.77 5.95
C ARG A 62 24.20 -9.06 5.88
N GLU A 63 24.07 -9.92 6.88
CA GLU A 63 24.80 -11.20 6.94
C GLU A 63 24.34 -12.17 5.85
N ASN A 64 23.03 -12.27 5.61
CA ASN A 64 22.48 -13.11 4.54
C ASN A 64 22.99 -12.65 3.17
N VAL A 65 22.99 -11.34 2.91
CA VAL A 65 23.53 -10.78 1.65
C VAL A 65 25.01 -11.12 1.50
N LYS A 66 25.82 -10.95 2.55
CA LYS A 66 27.26 -11.27 2.51
C LYS A 66 27.51 -12.77 2.28
N LYS A 67 26.72 -13.64 2.93
CA LYS A 67 26.77 -15.09 2.73
C LYS A 67 26.41 -15.45 1.28
N ALA A 68 25.32 -14.90 0.76
CA ALA A 68 24.85 -15.11 -0.60
C ALA A 68 25.91 -14.68 -1.64
N TYR A 69 26.52 -13.51 -1.44
CA TYR A 69 27.63 -13.02 -2.27
C TYR A 69 28.81 -14.01 -2.32
N ASN A 70 29.25 -14.49 -1.15
CA ASN A 70 30.35 -15.45 -1.07
C ASN A 70 29.99 -16.81 -1.69
N GLU A 71 28.75 -17.27 -1.52
CA GLU A 71 28.26 -18.53 -2.07
C GLU A 71 28.24 -18.53 -3.60
N LEU A 72 27.82 -17.42 -4.22
CA LEU A 72 27.90 -17.27 -5.69
C LEU A 72 29.36 -17.29 -6.18
N LEU A 73 30.26 -16.57 -5.52
CA LEU A 73 31.69 -16.58 -5.88
C LEU A 73 32.28 -18.00 -5.79
N GLN A 74 31.99 -18.71 -4.70
CA GLN A 74 32.44 -20.09 -4.54
C GLN A 74 31.87 -21.01 -5.63
N ARG A 75 30.62 -20.78 -6.05
CA ARG A 75 29.98 -21.54 -7.13
C ARG A 75 30.65 -21.29 -8.49
N ILE A 76 31.04 -20.05 -8.78
CA ILE A 76 31.82 -19.71 -9.98
C ILE A 76 33.19 -20.40 -9.94
N GLU A 77 33.91 -20.30 -8.81
CA GLU A 77 35.24 -20.89 -8.65
C GLU A 77 35.23 -22.43 -8.76
N SER A 78 34.19 -23.08 -8.24
CA SER A 78 34.03 -24.54 -8.29
C SER A 78 33.41 -25.05 -9.60
N HIS A 79 32.98 -24.18 -10.51
CA HIS A 79 32.33 -24.59 -11.76
C HIS A 79 33.30 -25.38 -12.66
N GLY A 80 32.96 -26.64 -12.97
CA GLY A 80 33.86 -27.56 -13.66
C GLY A 80 34.11 -27.23 -15.14
N SER A 81 33.18 -26.55 -15.80
CA SER A 81 33.28 -26.22 -17.24
C SER A 81 33.95 -24.87 -17.54
N LEU A 82 34.26 -24.04 -16.54
CA LEU A 82 34.84 -22.71 -16.74
C LEU A 82 36.37 -22.75 -16.64
N SER A 83 37.05 -22.08 -17.57
CA SER A 83 38.50 -21.84 -17.49
C SER A 83 38.85 -20.88 -16.35
N ALA A 84 40.11 -20.90 -15.88
CA ALA A 84 40.57 -19.97 -14.84
C ALA A 84 40.39 -18.48 -15.23
N ALA A 85 40.56 -18.16 -16.52
CA ALA A 85 40.32 -16.81 -17.03
C ALA A 85 38.83 -16.42 -16.97
N GLN A 86 37.93 -17.32 -17.38
CA GLN A 86 36.49 -17.10 -17.29
C GLN A 86 36.02 -16.96 -15.84
N LYS A 87 36.55 -17.79 -14.92
CA LYS A 87 36.23 -17.68 -13.48
C LYS A 87 36.59 -16.32 -12.92
N LEU A 88 37.80 -15.85 -13.22
CA LEU A 88 38.27 -14.53 -12.79
C LEU A 88 37.41 -13.40 -13.38
N ASP A 89 37.01 -13.52 -14.64
CA ASP A 89 36.19 -12.52 -15.34
C ASP A 89 34.77 -12.45 -14.77
N LEU A 90 34.08 -13.59 -14.64
CA LEU A 90 32.74 -13.66 -14.06
C LEU A 90 32.73 -13.19 -12.59
N SER A 91 33.75 -13.54 -11.81
CA SER A 91 33.88 -13.09 -10.42
C SER A 91 34.03 -11.56 -10.30
N LYS A 92 34.61 -10.87 -11.30
CA LYS A 92 34.65 -9.39 -11.33
C LYS A 92 33.27 -8.77 -11.57
N ASN A 93 32.36 -9.49 -12.21
CA ASN A 93 30.99 -9.05 -12.45
C ASN A 93 30.05 -9.30 -11.26
N VAL A 94 30.55 -9.88 -10.16
CA VAL A 94 29.84 -9.98 -8.89
C VAL A 94 30.24 -8.83 -7.96
N ILE A 95 29.25 -8.04 -7.54
CA ILE A 95 29.45 -6.79 -6.80
C ILE A 95 28.61 -6.82 -5.51
N PHE A 96 29.26 -6.63 -4.36
CA PHE A 96 28.59 -6.40 -3.09
C PHE A 96 28.48 -4.90 -2.81
N ILE A 97 27.27 -4.40 -2.54
CA ILE A 97 27.02 -2.98 -2.24
C ILE A 97 26.54 -2.86 -0.78
N PRO A 98 27.45 -2.61 0.18
CA PRO A 98 27.10 -2.39 1.57
C PRO A 98 26.60 -0.96 1.85
N ALA A 99 26.23 -0.71 3.11
CA ALA A 99 25.97 0.64 3.58
C ALA A 99 27.26 1.48 3.57
N GLN A 100 27.14 2.80 3.36
CA GLN A 100 28.27 3.72 3.28
C GLN A 100 29.19 3.61 4.51
N ALA A 101 28.61 3.54 5.71
CA ALA A 101 29.38 3.41 6.93
C ALA A 101 30.22 2.13 6.95
N THR A 102 29.63 1.02 6.52
CA THR A 102 30.29 -0.29 6.44
C THR A 102 31.42 -0.31 5.40
N CYS A 103 31.31 0.43 4.29
CA CYS A 103 32.42 0.58 3.33
C CYS A 103 33.66 1.19 3.99
N ILE A 104 33.48 2.18 4.86
CA ILE A 104 34.58 2.86 5.57
C ILE A 104 35.13 1.99 6.69
N GLU A 105 34.26 1.30 7.41
CA GLU A 105 34.63 0.36 8.49
C GLU A 105 35.53 -0.79 7.98
N PHE A 106 35.38 -1.22 6.73
CA PHE A 106 36.20 -2.27 6.13
C PHE A 106 37.60 -1.83 5.66
N LEU A 107 37.94 -0.54 5.77
CA LEU A 107 39.27 -0.07 5.39
C LEU A 107 40.31 -0.38 6.46
N SER A 108 41.39 -1.03 6.06
CA SER A 108 42.56 -1.28 6.91
C SER A 108 43.43 -0.03 7.06
N ASP A 109 44.31 0.00 8.05
CA ASP A 109 45.30 1.08 8.19
C ASP A 109 46.24 1.17 6.97
N GLY A 110 46.50 0.05 6.29
CA GLY A 110 47.21 0.04 5.02
C GLY A 110 46.46 0.75 3.91
N ASP A 111 45.14 0.52 3.78
CA ASP A 111 44.31 1.22 2.79
C ASP A 111 44.33 2.75 3.05
N TRP A 112 44.30 3.18 4.32
CA TRP A 112 44.37 4.60 4.69
C TRP A 112 45.70 5.26 4.37
N LEU A 113 46.83 4.54 4.52
CA LEU A 113 48.14 5.03 4.12
C LEU A 113 48.18 5.27 2.60
N THR A 114 47.73 4.30 1.80
CA THR A 114 47.68 4.43 0.34
C THR A 114 46.76 5.57 -0.13
N ILE A 115 45.60 5.78 0.53
CA ILE A 115 44.74 6.95 0.24
C ILE A 115 45.49 8.27 0.51
N SER A 116 46.24 8.33 1.61
CA SER A 116 46.93 9.55 2.05
C SER A 116 48.04 10.00 1.09
N GLU A 117 48.62 9.10 0.30
CA GLU A 117 49.63 9.42 -0.71
C GLU A 117 49.10 10.32 -1.84
N VAL A 118 47.78 10.31 -2.08
CA VAL A 118 47.12 11.02 -3.19
C VAL A 118 46.36 12.29 -2.73
N LEU A 119 46.16 12.44 -1.43
CA LEU A 119 45.44 13.56 -0.84
C LEU A 119 46.38 14.69 -0.43
N ASN A 120 45.88 15.92 -0.45
CA ASN A 120 46.67 17.06 0.05
C ASN A 120 46.65 17.13 1.59
N THR A 121 47.58 17.91 2.16
CA THR A 121 47.75 18.02 3.62
C THR A 121 46.48 18.46 4.36
N GLN A 122 45.64 19.32 3.75
CA GLN A 122 44.40 19.78 4.36
C GLN A 122 43.36 18.65 4.42
N GLN A 123 43.17 17.93 3.32
CA GLN A 123 42.28 16.76 3.21
C GLN A 123 42.66 15.66 4.21
N ILE A 124 43.96 15.39 4.36
CA ILE A 124 44.47 14.39 5.31
C ILE A 124 44.13 14.79 6.76
N ARG A 125 44.31 16.07 7.13
CA ARG A 125 43.99 16.56 8.48
C ARG A 125 42.51 16.43 8.81
N GLU A 126 41.65 16.76 7.86
CA GLU A 126 40.19 16.67 8.01
C GLU A 126 39.74 15.22 8.24
N LEU A 127 40.21 14.29 7.40
CA LEU A 127 39.92 12.85 7.56
C LEU A 127 40.47 12.29 8.87
N LYS A 128 41.69 12.68 9.26
CA LYS A 128 42.30 12.24 10.52
C LYS A 128 41.45 12.67 11.73
N SER A 129 40.96 13.91 11.75
CA SER A 129 40.11 14.39 12.85
C SER A 129 38.84 13.56 13.02
N LEU A 130 38.19 13.17 11.91
CA LEU A 130 37.00 12.30 11.95
C LEU A 130 37.35 10.87 12.40
N ARG A 131 38.49 10.32 11.94
CA ARG A 131 38.98 9.00 12.37
C ARG A 131 39.28 8.97 13.87
N ASP A 132 39.92 10.00 14.41
CA ASP A 132 40.22 10.09 15.84
C ASP A 132 38.92 10.10 16.68
N ARG A 133 37.86 10.78 16.22
CA ARG A 133 36.53 10.73 16.86
C ARG A 133 35.89 9.35 16.79
N ILE A 134 35.99 8.66 15.66
CA ILE A 134 35.50 7.28 15.52
C ILE A 134 36.19 6.37 16.55
N THR A 135 37.51 6.49 16.72
CA THR A 135 38.27 5.73 17.72
C THR A 135 37.74 5.99 19.14
N LEU A 136 37.50 7.26 19.50
CA LEU A 136 36.94 7.63 20.80
C LEU A 136 35.55 7.02 21.05
N PHE A 137 34.64 7.13 20.07
CA PHE A 137 33.30 6.56 20.20
C PHE A 137 33.31 5.02 20.22
N THR A 138 34.25 4.40 19.50
CA THR A 138 34.41 2.94 19.52
C THR A 138 34.88 2.46 20.91
N GLN A 139 35.81 3.17 21.55
CA GLN A 139 36.24 2.88 22.93
C GLN A 139 35.10 3.11 23.95
N ALA A 140 34.29 4.16 23.75
CA ALA A 140 33.12 4.43 24.59
C ALA A 140 32.04 3.34 24.46
N LYS A 141 31.93 2.68 23.30
CA LYS A 141 30.98 1.59 23.05
C LYS A 141 31.26 0.38 23.97
N GLU A 142 32.52 0.09 24.27
CA GLU A 142 32.91 -1.06 25.10
C GLU A 142 32.60 -0.86 26.60
N SER A 143 32.36 0.38 27.03
CA SER A 143 32.22 0.76 28.45
C SER A 143 30.86 1.36 28.83
N SER A 144 29.93 1.52 27.88
CA SER A 144 28.67 2.26 28.08
C SER A 144 27.41 1.40 27.98
N ASN A 145 26.40 1.74 28.78
CA ASN A 145 25.06 1.15 28.74
C ASN A 145 24.15 1.78 27.66
N ASN A 146 24.52 2.94 27.09
CA ASN A 146 23.74 3.66 26.07
C ASN A 146 24.30 3.41 24.65
N LEU A 147 24.25 2.14 24.21
CA LEU A 147 24.83 1.70 22.94
C LEU A 147 24.22 2.37 21.70
N VAL A 148 22.93 2.69 21.72
CA VAL A 148 22.20 3.21 20.53
C VAL A 148 22.75 4.57 20.09
N VAL A 149 22.90 5.52 21.02
CA VAL A 149 23.38 6.88 20.73
C VAL A 149 24.81 6.85 20.17
N ILE A 150 25.66 5.99 20.72
CA ILE A 150 27.06 5.84 20.28
C ILE A 150 27.10 5.26 18.86
N GLU A 151 26.25 4.27 18.54
CA GLU A 151 26.16 3.69 17.20
C GLU A 151 25.69 4.71 16.15
N ASP A 152 24.76 5.60 16.50
CA ASP A 152 24.30 6.66 15.61
C ASP A 152 25.37 7.73 15.36
N GLU A 153 26.12 8.13 16.39
CA GLU A 153 27.28 9.02 16.23
C GLU A 153 28.36 8.39 15.35
N LEU A 154 28.71 7.12 15.57
CA LEU A 154 29.66 6.39 14.74
C LEU A 154 29.21 6.38 13.28
N ARG A 155 27.95 6.01 13.02
CA ARG A 155 27.38 5.99 11.67
C ARG A 155 27.50 7.35 10.99
N ARG A 156 27.20 8.45 11.69
CA ARG A 156 27.33 9.82 11.16
C ARG A 156 28.77 10.14 10.76
N HIS A 157 29.75 9.83 11.62
CA HIS A 157 31.16 10.09 11.31
C HIS A 157 31.66 9.28 10.10
N TYR A 158 31.29 8.00 10.00
CA TYR A 158 31.63 7.19 8.81
C TYR A 158 31.00 7.76 7.53
N GLN A 159 29.75 8.22 7.59
CA GLN A 159 29.06 8.83 6.43
C GLN A 159 29.71 10.15 6.00
N SER A 160 30.18 10.95 6.95
CA SER A 160 30.96 12.17 6.66
C SER A 160 32.26 11.84 5.93
N ILE A 161 33.01 10.84 6.40
CA ILE A 161 34.23 10.36 5.73
C ILE A 161 33.94 9.89 4.30
N TYR A 162 32.90 9.09 4.10
CA TYR A 162 32.48 8.63 2.78
C TYR A 162 32.23 9.80 1.81
N THR A 163 31.52 10.83 2.30
CA THR A 163 31.17 12.02 1.52
C THR A 163 32.41 12.84 1.15
N LEU A 164 33.34 13.03 2.10
CA LEU A 164 34.60 13.72 1.85
C LEU A 164 35.46 12.98 0.83
N LEU A 165 35.65 11.66 0.99
CA LEU A 165 36.40 10.85 0.03
C LEU A 165 35.80 10.96 -1.37
N ARG A 166 34.47 10.88 -1.49
CA ARG A 166 33.79 11.02 -2.77
C ARG A 166 34.08 12.36 -3.42
N SER A 167 34.05 13.45 -2.63
CA SER A 167 34.37 14.80 -3.08
C SER A 167 35.82 14.92 -3.56
N TYR A 168 36.77 14.38 -2.78
CA TYR A 168 38.20 14.51 -3.07
C TYR A 168 38.66 13.71 -4.29
N PHE A 169 37.99 12.61 -4.60
CA PHE A 169 38.33 11.75 -5.74
C PHE A 169 37.49 12.03 -7.00
N ARG A 170 36.48 12.89 -6.91
CA ARG A 170 35.67 13.27 -8.07
C ARG A 170 36.49 14.07 -9.08
N GLY A 171 36.37 13.72 -10.36
CA GLY A 171 37.09 14.35 -11.46
C GLY A 171 38.59 14.03 -11.50
N LYS A 172 39.09 13.19 -10.59
CA LYS A 172 40.44 12.63 -10.71
C LYS A 172 40.35 11.49 -11.74
N GLY A 173 41.18 11.55 -12.79
CA GLY A 173 41.29 10.49 -13.80
C GLY A 173 41.85 9.20 -13.21
N SER A 174 42.32 8.28 -14.05
CA SER A 174 42.88 6.99 -13.60
C SER A 174 44.02 7.20 -12.59
N LEU A 175 43.89 6.56 -11.43
CA LEU A 175 44.89 6.54 -10.38
C LEU A 175 45.69 5.23 -10.44
N SER A 176 46.61 5.03 -9.49
CA SER A 176 47.35 3.77 -9.38
C SER A 176 46.41 2.60 -9.08
N ASN A 177 46.74 1.40 -9.58
CA ASN A 177 45.93 0.20 -9.38
C ASN A 177 45.63 -0.09 -7.90
N SER A 178 46.54 0.26 -6.99
CA SER A 178 46.34 0.12 -5.54
C SER A 178 45.25 1.06 -5.02
N VAL A 179 45.23 2.32 -5.46
CA VAL A 179 44.20 3.30 -5.10
C VAL A 179 42.86 2.94 -5.73
N GLU A 180 42.86 2.53 -7.00
CA GLU A 180 41.65 2.08 -7.71
C GLU A 180 40.98 0.89 -6.99
N ALA A 181 41.76 -0.10 -6.54
CA ALA A 181 41.25 -1.23 -5.77
C ALA A 181 40.63 -0.80 -4.42
N ILE A 182 41.19 0.22 -3.76
CA ILE A 182 40.61 0.78 -2.54
C ILE A 182 39.32 1.55 -2.85
N LEU A 183 39.30 2.33 -3.94
CA LEU A 183 38.10 3.03 -4.39
C LEU A 183 36.97 2.07 -4.78
N ASP A 184 37.28 0.88 -5.30
CA ASP A 184 36.29 -0.19 -5.53
C ASP A 184 35.70 -0.76 -4.22
N LYS A 185 36.48 -0.78 -3.13
CA LYS A 185 35.97 -1.16 -1.80
C LYS A 185 35.08 -0.07 -1.21
N VAL A 186 35.48 1.20 -1.36
CA VAL A 186 34.73 2.35 -0.79
C VAL A 186 33.47 2.66 -1.59
N PHE A 187 33.58 2.70 -2.92
CA PHE A 187 32.53 3.08 -3.86
C PHE A 187 32.18 1.93 -4.83
N PRO A 188 31.71 0.77 -4.34
CA PRO A 188 31.52 -0.43 -5.18
C PRO A 188 30.56 -0.21 -6.35
N ALA A 189 29.61 0.72 -6.23
CA ALA A 189 28.71 1.10 -7.31
C ALA A 189 29.43 1.69 -8.55
N ARG A 190 30.70 2.11 -8.43
CA ARG A 190 31.49 2.58 -9.58
C ARG A 190 31.83 1.46 -10.58
N ARG A 191 31.76 0.20 -10.14
CA ARG A 191 31.99 -1.00 -10.97
C ARG A 191 30.78 -1.38 -11.82
N ILE A 192 29.64 -0.72 -11.62
CA ILE A 192 28.41 -1.02 -12.36
C ILE A 192 28.60 -0.63 -13.83
N ASP A 193 28.42 -1.61 -14.70
CA ASP A 193 28.52 -1.52 -16.15
C ASP A 193 27.30 -2.23 -16.77
N THR A 194 26.49 -1.46 -17.51
CA THR A 194 25.23 -1.94 -18.08
C THR A 194 25.39 -2.67 -19.41
N GLU A 195 26.59 -2.67 -19.99
CA GLU A 195 26.86 -3.32 -21.28
C GLU A 195 27.17 -4.82 -21.15
N GLN A 196 27.34 -5.31 -19.91
CA GLN A 196 27.64 -6.70 -19.59
C GLN A 196 26.74 -7.19 -18.45
N THR A 197 26.63 -8.52 -18.33
CA THR A 197 25.88 -9.12 -17.22
C THR A 197 26.61 -8.95 -15.90
N GLN A 198 25.93 -8.39 -14.91
CA GLN A 198 26.48 -8.19 -13.56
C GLN A 198 25.50 -8.63 -12.48
N VAL A 199 26.03 -9.13 -11.36
CA VAL A 199 25.24 -9.55 -10.20
C VAL A 199 25.53 -8.64 -9.01
N LEU A 200 24.52 -7.93 -8.53
CA LEU A 200 24.59 -7.03 -7.38
C LEU A 200 23.97 -7.69 -6.15
N PHE A 201 24.70 -7.66 -5.03
CA PHE A 201 24.23 -8.13 -3.73
C PHE A 201 24.07 -6.95 -2.78
N LEU A 202 22.85 -6.73 -2.29
CA LEU A 202 22.56 -5.62 -1.37
C LEU A 202 21.32 -5.86 -0.52
N THR A 203 21.23 -5.21 0.64
CA THR A 203 20.04 -5.32 1.47
C THR A 203 18.84 -4.62 0.85
N THR A 204 17.62 -5.02 1.19
CA THR A 204 16.39 -4.39 0.67
C THR A 204 16.31 -2.91 1.00
N SER A 205 16.73 -2.53 2.21
CA SER A 205 16.90 -1.11 2.56
C SER A 205 17.85 -0.42 1.57
N LYS A 206 19.01 -1.03 1.24
CA LYS A 206 19.95 -0.43 0.30
C LYS A 206 19.42 -0.39 -1.14
N LEU A 207 18.57 -1.33 -1.55
CA LEU A 207 17.91 -1.35 -2.87
C LEU A 207 17.07 -0.09 -3.09
N LEU A 208 16.39 0.33 -2.03
CA LEU A 208 15.46 1.46 -2.06
C LEU A 208 16.17 2.82 -1.95
N TYR A 209 17.42 2.86 -1.46
CA TYR A 209 18.23 4.08 -1.41
C TYR A 209 19.21 4.20 -2.59
N PRO A 210 19.66 5.41 -2.95
CA PRO A 210 20.66 5.60 -4.00
C PRO A 210 22.00 4.91 -3.71
N TRP A 211 22.66 4.42 -4.76
CA TRP A 211 23.99 3.80 -4.71
C TRP A 211 25.02 4.76 -5.28
N HIS A 212 25.96 5.21 -4.45
CA HIS A 212 26.86 6.30 -4.80
C HIS A 212 28.20 5.74 -5.31
N GLY A 213 28.44 5.84 -6.61
CA GLY A 213 29.79 5.79 -7.18
C GLY A 213 30.50 7.13 -7.07
N ILE A 214 31.72 7.24 -7.58
CA ILE A 214 32.49 8.49 -7.55
C ILE A 214 31.82 9.53 -8.47
N GLU A 215 31.69 9.21 -9.75
CA GLU A 215 31.11 10.13 -10.75
C GLU A 215 29.59 10.05 -10.87
N ARG A 216 29.04 8.85 -10.72
CA ARG A 216 27.61 8.57 -10.92
C ARG A 216 26.94 8.09 -9.62
N THR A 217 25.69 8.49 -9.43
CA THR A 217 24.80 7.88 -8.45
C THR A 217 23.79 7.04 -9.22
N TYR A 218 23.59 5.78 -8.82
CA TYR A 218 22.59 4.88 -9.39
C TYR A 218 21.36 4.82 -8.48
N ARG A 219 20.19 4.69 -9.08
CA ARG A 219 18.95 4.24 -8.43
C ARG A 219 18.42 3.02 -9.15
N ILE A 220 17.60 2.23 -8.47
CA ILE A 220 16.94 1.10 -9.11
C ILE A 220 16.10 1.52 -10.33
N SER A 221 15.48 2.70 -10.29
CA SER A 221 14.73 3.28 -11.40
C SER A 221 15.54 3.50 -12.68
N ASP A 222 16.86 3.66 -12.56
CA ASP A 222 17.77 3.79 -13.70
C ASP A 222 18.03 2.44 -14.41
N LEU A 223 17.73 1.31 -13.74
CA LEU A 223 18.08 -0.03 -14.17
C LEU A 223 16.87 -0.93 -14.48
N LEU A 224 15.63 -0.50 -14.17
CA LEU A 224 14.43 -1.34 -14.20
C LEU A 224 14.32 -2.19 -15.47
N SER A 225 14.29 -1.58 -16.66
CA SER A 225 14.11 -2.28 -17.93
C SER A 225 15.20 -3.33 -18.24
N ASN A 226 16.39 -3.15 -17.68
CA ASN A 226 17.54 -4.02 -17.87
C ASN A 226 17.89 -4.87 -16.62
N SER A 227 16.96 -5.00 -15.68
CA SER A 227 17.22 -5.69 -14.41
C SER A 227 16.37 -6.95 -14.22
N LEU A 228 16.99 -7.95 -13.56
CA LEU A 228 16.30 -9.06 -12.91
C LEU A 228 16.47 -8.90 -11.39
N LEU A 229 15.39 -8.53 -10.71
CA LEU A 229 15.34 -8.36 -9.26
C LEU A 229 14.93 -9.67 -8.61
N ILE A 230 15.81 -10.23 -7.79
CA ILE A 230 15.52 -11.41 -6.98
C ILE A 230 15.30 -10.97 -5.54
N LEU A 231 14.06 -11.09 -5.09
CA LEU A 231 13.63 -10.70 -3.75
C LEU A 231 13.45 -11.97 -2.91
N ASP A 232 14.45 -12.28 -2.09
CA ASP A 232 14.38 -13.38 -1.11
C ASP A 232 13.57 -12.96 0.12
N GLU A 233 12.89 -13.91 0.75
CA GLU A 233 11.86 -13.66 1.78
C GLU A 233 10.83 -12.62 1.29
N PHE A 234 10.35 -12.77 0.04
CA PHE A 234 9.52 -11.80 -0.69
C PHE A 234 8.42 -11.16 0.16
N ASP A 235 7.66 -11.97 0.88
CA ASP A 235 6.54 -11.54 1.71
C ASP A 235 6.95 -10.60 2.85
N ARG A 236 8.13 -10.80 3.44
CA ARG A 236 8.67 -9.91 4.48
C ARG A 236 9.06 -8.54 3.90
N GLN A 237 9.38 -8.46 2.60
CA GLN A 237 9.89 -7.24 1.98
C GLN A 237 8.87 -6.10 1.94
N GLN A 238 7.56 -6.39 1.98
CA GLN A 238 6.52 -5.37 2.04
C GLN A 238 6.75 -4.37 3.19
N SER A 239 7.20 -4.86 4.35
CA SER A 239 7.40 -4.04 5.56
C SER A 239 8.64 -3.15 5.49
N GLU A 240 9.69 -3.61 4.81
CA GLU A 240 10.91 -2.84 4.54
C GLU A 240 10.61 -1.72 3.54
N PHE A 241 9.82 -2.03 2.50
CA PHE A 241 9.33 -1.04 1.54
C PHE A 241 8.50 0.04 2.22
N LEU A 242 7.54 -0.34 3.07
CA LEU A 242 6.68 0.61 3.76
C LEU A 242 7.48 1.53 4.70
N THR A 243 8.41 0.94 5.45
CA THR A 243 9.28 1.71 6.36
C THR A 243 10.15 2.70 5.59
N HIS A 244 10.71 2.29 4.45
CA HIS A 244 11.45 3.20 3.58
C HIS A 244 10.56 4.34 3.04
N LEU A 245 9.36 4.03 2.56
CA LEU A 245 8.44 5.02 1.99
C LEU A 245 8.03 6.08 3.02
N ILE A 246 7.80 5.67 4.28
CA ILE A 246 7.49 6.60 5.38
C ILE A 246 8.72 7.43 5.76
N ASN A 247 9.88 6.81 5.94
CA ASN A 247 11.09 7.51 6.44
C ASN A 247 11.76 8.43 5.42
N THR A 248 11.47 8.24 4.12
CA THR A 248 12.11 9.02 3.05
C THR A 248 11.46 10.38 2.82
N VAL A 249 10.19 10.52 3.24
CA VAL A 249 9.44 11.77 3.13
C VAL A 249 9.55 12.54 4.45
N SER A 250 10.18 13.71 4.38
CA SER A 250 10.20 14.67 5.48
C SER A 250 8.94 15.51 5.47
N ASP A 251 8.39 15.76 6.65
CA ASP A 251 7.26 16.66 6.81
C ASP A 251 7.61 18.08 6.32
N TYR A 252 6.64 18.77 5.72
CA TYR A 252 6.84 20.11 5.15
C TYR A 252 5.67 21.04 5.45
N ASP A 253 5.93 22.35 5.58
CA ASP A 253 4.89 23.35 5.78
C ASP A 253 4.30 23.80 4.44
N ILE A 254 3.06 23.36 4.13
CA ILE A 254 2.35 23.71 2.90
C ILE A 254 2.28 25.23 2.75
N ILE A 255 1.89 25.96 3.80
CA ILE A 255 1.65 27.40 3.73
C ILE A 255 2.94 28.14 3.36
N THR A 256 4.06 27.77 3.99
CA THR A 256 5.36 28.36 3.68
C THR A 256 5.82 27.98 2.27
N LEU A 257 5.65 26.71 1.87
CA LEU A 257 6.07 26.22 0.57
C LEU A 257 5.31 26.90 -0.59
N THR A 258 3.98 27.00 -0.51
CA THR A 258 3.16 27.64 -1.56
C THR A 258 3.45 29.14 -1.67
N ARG A 259 3.74 29.82 -0.54
CA ARG A 259 4.14 31.23 -0.57
C ARG A 259 5.51 31.43 -1.21
N LYS A 260 6.47 30.52 -0.98
CA LYS A 260 7.77 30.54 -1.66
C LYS A 260 7.63 30.27 -3.16
N PHE A 261 6.77 29.32 -3.55
CA PHE A 261 6.45 29.11 -4.96
C PHE A 261 5.84 30.35 -5.60
N TYR A 262 4.88 30.98 -4.94
CA TYR A 262 4.30 32.23 -5.42
C TYR A 262 5.36 33.32 -5.64
N ALA A 263 6.14 33.66 -4.61
CA ALA A 263 7.16 34.70 -4.72
C ALA A 263 8.21 34.39 -5.81
N SER A 264 8.53 33.11 -6.00
CA SER A 264 9.48 32.67 -7.02
C SER A 264 8.90 32.75 -8.43
N PHE A 265 7.79 32.08 -8.71
CA PHE A 265 7.23 31.97 -10.06
C PHE A 265 6.56 33.25 -10.57
N ASP A 266 6.21 34.18 -9.68
CA ASP A 266 5.74 35.53 -10.04
C ASP A 266 6.91 36.40 -10.57
N SER A 267 8.15 36.11 -10.15
CA SER A 267 9.34 36.92 -10.46
C SER A 267 10.35 36.25 -11.39
N PHE A 268 10.38 34.92 -11.46
CA PHE A 268 11.43 34.16 -12.14
C PHE A 268 10.86 33.19 -13.19
N ILE A 269 11.61 33.06 -14.29
CA ILE A 269 11.37 32.11 -15.38
C ILE A 269 12.70 31.40 -15.65
N ILE A 270 12.67 30.11 -15.93
CA ILE A 270 13.86 29.36 -16.30
C ILE A 270 14.24 29.72 -17.74
N GLN A 271 15.31 30.50 -17.90
CA GLN A 271 15.82 30.93 -19.20
C GLN A 271 17.34 30.81 -19.23
N GLY A 272 17.94 30.69 -20.42
CA GLY A 272 19.39 30.69 -20.55
C GLY A 272 19.92 29.75 -21.62
N ALA A 273 21.08 29.15 -21.33
CA ALA A 273 21.86 28.29 -22.22
C ALA A 273 21.04 27.14 -22.84
N PRO A 274 21.50 26.56 -23.97
CA PRO A 274 20.79 25.48 -24.67
C PRO A 274 20.37 24.30 -23.78
N GLU A 275 21.10 24.04 -22.68
CA GLU A 275 20.74 23.01 -21.69
C GLU A 275 19.34 23.21 -21.06
N PHE A 276 18.83 24.44 -20.97
CA PHE A 276 17.52 24.74 -20.37
C PHE A 276 16.35 24.78 -21.37
N ALA A 277 16.58 24.45 -22.64
CA ALA A 277 15.53 24.47 -23.66
C ALA A 277 14.33 23.58 -23.27
N GLY A 278 13.13 24.17 -23.24
CA GLY A 278 11.88 23.46 -22.90
C GLY A 278 11.72 23.07 -21.43
N VAL A 279 12.69 23.37 -20.56
CA VAL A 279 12.62 23.06 -19.12
C VAL A 279 11.53 23.90 -18.45
N ASP A 280 11.42 25.18 -18.78
CA ASP A 280 10.43 26.09 -18.17
C ASP A 280 8.98 25.70 -18.48
N LYS A 281 8.72 25.24 -19.72
CA LYS A 281 7.40 24.79 -20.19
C LYS A 281 6.86 23.61 -19.37
N CYS A 282 7.73 22.85 -18.71
CA CYS A 282 7.32 21.77 -17.82
C CYS A 282 6.47 22.29 -16.64
N PHE A 283 6.54 23.59 -16.31
CA PHE A 283 5.83 24.23 -15.21
C PHE A 283 4.57 25.01 -15.65
N ASP A 284 4.14 24.97 -16.92
CA ASP A 284 2.99 25.76 -17.40
C ASP A 284 1.69 25.42 -16.64
N GLN A 285 1.37 24.13 -16.51
CA GLN A 285 0.21 23.68 -15.72
C GLN A 285 0.33 24.09 -14.25
N PHE A 286 1.55 24.11 -13.71
CA PHE A 286 1.80 24.53 -12.34
C PHE A 286 1.54 26.03 -12.16
N ARG A 287 1.92 26.88 -13.12
CA ARG A 287 1.66 28.33 -13.09
C ARG A 287 0.17 28.63 -13.10
N VAL A 288 -0.60 27.99 -13.99
CA VAL A 288 -2.06 28.14 -14.02
C VAL A 288 -2.67 27.78 -12.67
N ALA A 289 -2.33 26.62 -12.11
CA ALA A 289 -2.84 26.20 -10.81
C ALA A 289 -2.37 27.12 -9.66
N LEU A 290 -1.15 27.67 -9.73
CA LEU A 290 -0.61 28.62 -8.75
C LEU A 290 -1.36 29.95 -8.80
N ASP A 291 -1.68 30.45 -9.99
CA ASP A 291 -2.44 31.69 -10.18
C ASP A 291 -3.90 31.53 -9.72
N GLU A 292 -4.56 30.42 -10.05
CA GLU A 292 -5.89 30.09 -9.52
C GLU A 292 -5.89 30.04 -7.99
N TYR A 293 -4.88 29.38 -7.40
CA TYR A 293 -4.72 29.30 -5.96
C TYR A 293 -4.46 30.68 -5.33
N LYS A 294 -3.62 31.52 -5.95
CA LYS A 294 -3.35 32.91 -5.57
C LYS A 294 -4.64 33.75 -5.57
N CYS A 295 -5.39 33.69 -6.66
CA CYS A 295 -6.63 34.45 -6.82
C CYS A 295 -7.71 34.03 -5.82
N LYS A 296 -7.86 32.72 -5.58
CA LYS A 296 -8.87 32.22 -4.63
C LYS A 296 -8.49 32.49 -3.17
N TRP A 297 -7.24 32.26 -2.79
CA TRP A 297 -6.83 32.22 -1.38
C TRP A 297 -5.97 33.41 -0.92
N HIS A 298 -5.70 34.37 -1.79
CA HIS A 298 -4.94 35.59 -1.49
C HIS A 298 -3.60 35.30 -0.78
N VAL A 299 -2.76 34.48 -1.40
CA VAL A 299 -1.50 33.92 -0.85
C VAL A 299 -0.52 34.96 -0.29
N GLN A 300 -0.64 36.23 -0.69
CA GLN A 300 0.10 37.34 -0.09
C GLN A 300 -0.15 37.47 1.42
N TYR A 301 -1.36 37.17 1.91
CA TYR A 301 -1.72 37.23 3.32
C TYR A 301 -1.32 35.92 4.00
N ARG A 302 -0.35 35.98 4.95
CA ARG A 302 -0.02 34.79 5.75
C ARG A 302 -1.19 34.52 6.71
N PRO A 303 -1.78 33.31 6.69
CA PRO A 303 -2.85 32.98 7.62
C PRO A 303 -2.36 33.00 9.06
N PHE A 304 -3.24 33.35 10.00
CA PHE A 304 -3.00 33.29 11.44
C PHE A 304 -4.17 32.64 12.19
N ILE A 305 -3.92 32.16 13.41
CA ILE A 305 -4.92 31.55 14.31
C ILE A 305 -4.99 32.41 15.58
N ALA A 306 -6.11 33.11 15.79
CA ALA A 306 -6.33 33.97 16.96
C ALA A 306 -6.55 33.20 18.27
N ASP A 307 -6.44 33.87 19.43
CA ASP A 307 -6.72 33.25 20.74
C ASP A 307 -8.19 32.90 20.91
N SER A 308 -9.08 33.74 20.37
CA SER A 308 -10.52 33.49 20.33
C SER A 308 -10.85 32.15 19.65
N THR A 309 -10.17 31.85 18.55
CA THR A 309 -10.32 30.59 17.79
C THR A 309 -9.96 29.36 18.63
N ILE A 310 -8.93 29.47 19.49
CA ILE A 310 -8.51 28.37 20.36
C ILE A 310 -9.46 28.23 21.56
N GLN A 311 -9.98 29.34 22.08
CA GLN A 311 -10.84 29.38 23.27
C GLN A 311 -12.29 28.94 23.03
N GLU A 312 -12.82 29.05 21.80
CA GLU A 312 -14.21 28.70 21.48
C GLU A 312 -14.52 27.18 21.47
N GLY A 313 -13.51 26.29 21.53
CA GLY A 313 -13.74 24.83 21.54
C GLY A 313 -13.22 24.11 22.78
N SER A 314 -14.07 23.35 23.47
CA SER A 314 -13.66 22.46 24.57
C SER A 314 -12.77 21.29 24.11
N GLU A 315 -12.89 20.86 22.84
CA GLU A 315 -12.00 19.88 22.18
C GLU A 315 -10.77 20.55 21.53
N ASN A 316 -10.80 21.88 21.33
CA ASN A 316 -9.77 22.69 20.63
C ASN A 316 -8.60 23.15 21.54
N GLN A 317 -8.55 22.69 22.79
CA GLN A 317 -7.50 23.04 23.76
C GLN A 317 -6.08 22.58 23.37
N ASN A 318 -5.92 21.82 22.28
CA ASN A 318 -4.66 21.16 21.91
C ASN A 318 -3.80 21.93 20.90
N GLN A 319 -4.17 23.16 20.52
CA GLN A 319 -3.41 24.03 19.60
C GLN A 319 -3.11 23.46 18.18
N VAL A 320 -3.45 22.19 17.89
CA VAL A 320 -3.15 21.48 16.63
C VAL A 320 -4.39 20.80 16.06
N PHE A 321 -4.80 21.23 14.87
CA PHE A 321 -5.89 20.67 14.09
C PHE A 321 -5.34 19.71 13.04
N THR A 322 -5.71 18.44 13.11
CA THR A 322 -5.16 17.40 12.22
C THR A 322 -6.19 17.01 11.17
N LEU A 323 -5.75 17.04 9.91
CA LEU A 323 -6.47 16.55 8.74
C LEU A 323 -5.82 15.26 8.26
N LEU A 324 -6.62 14.25 7.96
CA LEU A 324 -6.18 13.02 7.31
C LEU A 324 -7.06 12.72 6.11
N THR A 325 -6.44 12.40 4.98
CA THR A 325 -7.15 12.06 3.74
C THR A 325 -6.49 10.90 3.00
N ASP A 326 -7.29 9.95 2.53
CA ASP A 326 -6.87 8.90 1.57
C ASP A 326 -6.83 9.42 0.11
N ARG A 327 -7.20 10.70 -0.08
CA ARG A 327 -7.32 11.42 -1.38
C ARG A 327 -8.44 10.88 -2.27
N MET A 328 -9.33 10.07 -1.72
CA MET A 328 -10.40 9.40 -2.44
C MET A 328 -11.74 9.68 -1.78
N SER A 329 -12.04 8.96 -0.70
CA SER A 329 -13.35 8.94 -0.03
C SER A 329 -13.26 9.13 1.47
N ILE A 330 -12.15 8.77 2.11
CA ILE A 330 -12.00 8.86 3.55
C ILE A 330 -11.30 10.16 3.92
N HIS A 331 -12.02 10.97 4.70
CA HIS A 331 -11.49 12.16 5.36
C HIS A 331 -11.76 12.06 6.86
N ALA A 332 -10.71 12.16 7.67
CA ALA A 332 -10.80 12.17 9.12
C ALA A 332 -10.20 13.48 9.67
N ILE A 333 -10.89 14.08 10.63
CA ILE A 333 -10.48 15.31 11.31
C ILE A 333 -10.68 15.16 12.82
N ASN A 334 -9.82 15.78 13.61
CA ASN A 334 -9.89 15.74 15.08
C ASN A 334 -10.66 16.93 15.70
N PHE A 335 -11.33 17.74 14.88
CA PHE A 335 -12.10 18.93 15.24
C PHE A 335 -13.43 18.97 14.47
N LYS A 336 -14.36 19.90 14.76
CA LYS A 336 -15.59 20.02 13.96
C LYS A 336 -15.32 20.87 12.73
N HIS A 337 -15.86 20.48 11.57
CA HIS A 337 -15.61 21.19 10.31
C HIS A 337 -15.99 22.69 10.37
N GLU A 338 -17.01 23.05 11.15
CA GLU A 338 -17.43 24.45 11.36
C GLU A 338 -16.41 25.29 12.16
N ASP A 339 -15.51 24.66 12.91
CA ASP A 339 -14.54 25.33 13.77
C ASP A 339 -13.36 25.93 12.98
N LEU A 340 -13.14 25.50 11.72
CA LEU A 340 -12.01 25.94 10.89
C LEU A 340 -12.46 26.37 9.48
N LYS A 341 -12.72 27.67 9.36
CA LYS A 341 -12.99 28.40 8.13
C LYS A 341 -11.82 29.32 7.80
N SER A 342 -11.72 29.66 6.52
CA SER A 342 -10.80 30.68 6.00
C SER A 342 -11.57 31.99 5.86
N HIS A 343 -11.24 32.97 6.72
CA HIS A 343 -11.77 34.33 6.61
C HIS A 343 -10.72 35.24 5.98
N ILE A 344 -10.94 35.56 4.71
CA ILE A 344 -10.08 36.48 3.96
C ILE A 344 -10.75 37.86 3.92
N ASN A 345 -10.10 38.85 4.52
CA ASN A 345 -10.59 40.22 4.53
C ASN A 345 -9.64 41.12 3.72
N ASN A 346 -10.05 41.40 2.49
CA ASN A 346 -9.28 42.25 1.57
C ASN A 346 -9.17 43.72 2.02
N LYS A 347 -10.13 44.23 2.81
CA LYS A 347 -10.07 45.61 3.33
C LYS A 347 -8.98 45.75 4.40
N ASN A 348 -8.85 44.74 5.26
CA ASN A 348 -7.87 44.72 6.34
C ASN A 348 -6.56 44.04 5.97
N GLY A 349 -6.49 43.40 4.79
CA GLY A 349 -5.32 42.66 4.32
C GLY A 349 -5.00 41.44 5.18
N SER A 350 -6.01 40.74 5.69
CA SER A 350 -5.86 39.68 6.68
C SER A 350 -6.47 38.36 6.22
N HIS A 351 -5.84 37.24 6.60
CA HIS A 351 -6.38 35.90 6.43
C HIS A 351 -6.37 35.22 7.80
N GLU A 352 -7.55 35.00 8.38
CA GLU A 352 -7.70 34.28 9.65
C GLU A 352 -8.18 32.85 9.37
N ILE A 353 -7.57 31.88 10.04
CA ILE A 353 -8.08 30.51 10.14
C ILE A 353 -8.78 30.39 11.49
N GLY A 354 -10.10 30.23 11.48
CA GLY A 354 -10.91 30.16 12.68
C GLY A 354 -12.40 29.92 12.40
N PRO A 355 -13.28 30.03 13.40
CA PRO A 355 -14.69 29.62 13.28
C PRO A 355 -15.52 30.55 12.38
N LYS A 356 -14.99 31.74 12.08
CA LYS A 356 -15.61 32.74 11.22
C LYS A 356 -15.01 32.62 9.82
N GLY A 357 -15.82 32.80 8.78
CA GLY A 357 -15.38 32.79 7.38
C GLY A 357 -16.31 32.04 6.45
N ASP A 358 -16.26 32.39 5.16
CA ASP A 358 -17.16 31.84 4.14
C ASP A 358 -16.58 30.58 3.49
N GLU A 359 -15.25 30.45 3.48
CA GLU A 359 -14.53 29.37 2.80
C GLU A 359 -14.01 28.30 3.79
N SER A 360 -13.82 27.07 3.33
CA SER A 360 -13.28 25.98 4.16
C SER A 360 -11.76 26.06 4.26
N ALA A 361 -11.22 26.11 5.48
CA ALA A 361 -9.77 26.04 5.69
C ALA A 361 -9.19 24.66 5.29
N ILE A 362 -10.01 23.62 5.34
CA ILE A 362 -9.64 22.28 4.85
C ILE A 362 -9.41 22.33 3.34
N GLN A 363 -10.28 23.02 2.58
CA GLN A 363 -10.09 23.21 1.15
C GLN A 363 -8.85 24.04 0.84
N PHE A 364 -8.57 25.09 1.62
CA PHE A 364 -7.33 25.86 1.49
C PHE A 364 -6.09 24.97 1.56
N ILE A 365 -5.98 24.15 2.62
CA ILE A 365 -4.83 23.24 2.80
C ILE A 365 -4.78 22.16 1.71
N ASN A 366 -5.90 21.52 1.39
CA ASN A 366 -5.95 20.46 0.36
C ASN A 366 -5.56 20.99 -1.03
N ASN A 367 -5.99 22.20 -1.39
CA ASN A 367 -5.61 22.85 -2.65
C ASN A 367 -4.11 23.18 -2.68
N GLY A 368 -3.55 23.62 -1.54
CA GLY A 368 -2.11 23.82 -1.39
C GLY A 368 -1.31 22.52 -1.54
N ALA A 369 -1.77 21.42 -0.95
CA ALA A 369 -1.16 20.10 -1.12
C ALA A 369 -1.23 19.62 -2.59
N GLN A 370 -2.36 19.84 -3.27
CA GLN A 370 -2.50 19.55 -4.70
C GLN A 370 -1.50 20.34 -5.54
N LEU A 371 -1.32 21.62 -5.25
CA LEU A 371 -0.34 22.49 -5.91
C LEU A 371 1.10 21.95 -5.75
N VAL A 372 1.48 21.51 -4.56
CA VAL A 372 2.78 20.86 -4.31
C VAL A 372 2.94 19.57 -5.14
N ARG A 373 1.88 18.77 -5.28
CA ARG A 373 1.93 17.56 -6.12
C ARG A 373 2.09 17.89 -7.61
N ILE A 374 1.45 18.95 -8.11
CA ILE A 374 1.59 19.43 -9.49
C ILE A 374 3.04 19.92 -9.70
N PHE A 375 3.58 20.70 -8.77
CA PHE A 375 4.97 21.13 -8.78
C PHE A 375 5.94 19.94 -8.87
N CYS A 376 5.77 18.92 -8.01
CA CYS A 376 6.64 17.76 -8.01
C CYS A 376 6.63 17.02 -9.36
N LYS A 377 5.48 16.92 -10.03
CA LYS A 377 5.38 16.34 -11.39
C LYS A 377 6.11 17.21 -12.42
N ALA A 378 5.91 18.52 -12.36
CA ALA A 378 6.60 19.47 -13.23
C ALA A 378 8.12 19.41 -13.04
N MET A 379 8.60 19.35 -11.79
CA MET A 379 10.01 19.21 -11.44
C MET A 379 10.62 17.92 -12.00
N LEU A 380 9.93 16.78 -11.88
CA LEU A 380 10.40 15.51 -12.47
C LEU A 380 10.53 15.61 -13.99
N SER A 381 9.54 16.21 -14.67
CA SER A 381 9.59 16.46 -16.11
C SER A 381 10.76 17.38 -16.48
N ALA A 382 10.94 18.46 -15.73
CA ALA A 382 12.02 19.43 -15.91
C ALA A 382 13.41 18.79 -15.75
N VAL A 383 13.59 17.92 -14.74
CA VAL A 383 14.84 17.18 -14.51
C VAL A 383 15.15 16.25 -15.70
N VAL A 384 14.15 15.53 -16.21
CA VAL A 384 14.32 14.64 -17.37
C VAL A 384 14.68 15.45 -18.62
N THR A 385 13.99 16.55 -18.88
CA THR A 385 14.27 17.44 -20.02
C THR A 385 15.67 18.04 -19.93
N LEU A 386 16.05 18.59 -18.77
CA LEU A 386 17.38 19.16 -18.54
C LEU A 386 18.48 18.11 -18.73
N LYS A 387 18.27 16.90 -18.20
CA LYS A 387 19.23 15.79 -18.36
C LYS A 387 19.47 15.48 -19.84
N LYS A 388 18.40 15.29 -20.62
CA LYS A 388 18.49 15.03 -22.06
C LYS A 388 19.22 16.12 -22.82
N ASN A 389 18.95 17.38 -22.50
CA ASN A 389 19.60 18.51 -23.16
C ASN A 389 21.10 18.57 -22.84
N ILE A 390 21.50 18.30 -21.60
CA ILE A 390 22.92 18.25 -21.21
C ILE A 390 23.65 17.09 -21.89
N GLU A 391 23.02 15.92 -21.97
CA GLU A 391 23.57 14.73 -22.66
C GLU A 391 23.76 14.96 -24.16
N ALA A 392 23.01 15.88 -24.77
CA ALA A 392 23.16 16.24 -26.18
C ALA A 392 24.28 17.27 -26.46
N LEU A 393 24.92 17.84 -25.43
CA LEU A 393 25.97 18.85 -25.60
C LEU A 393 27.37 18.21 -25.81
N PRO A 394 28.26 18.82 -26.61
CA PRO A 394 29.59 18.27 -26.92
C PRO A 394 30.50 18.05 -25.69
N ASP A 395 30.39 18.93 -24.67
CA ASP A 395 31.13 18.87 -23.40
C ASP A 395 30.23 18.37 -22.25
N SER A 396 29.53 17.25 -22.45
CA SER A 396 28.58 16.75 -21.46
C SER A 396 29.28 16.40 -20.12
N LYS A 397 28.92 17.11 -19.05
CA LYS A 397 29.32 16.75 -17.68
C LYS A 397 28.26 15.85 -17.06
N THR A 398 28.66 14.83 -16.31
CA THR A 398 27.75 13.96 -15.58
C THR A 398 27.19 14.68 -14.35
N TYR A 399 25.89 14.96 -14.33
CA TYR A 399 25.20 15.55 -13.18
C TYR A 399 24.41 14.50 -12.39
N THR A 400 24.43 14.61 -11.06
CA THR A 400 23.51 13.85 -10.20
C THR A 400 22.11 14.45 -10.29
N THR A 401 21.06 13.68 -9.95
CA THR A 401 19.69 14.23 -9.90
C THR A 401 19.59 15.43 -8.97
N GLU A 402 20.27 15.38 -7.82
CA GLU A 402 20.31 16.49 -6.87
C GLU A 402 20.93 17.75 -7.47
N ASN A 403 22.01 17.61 -8.25
CA ASN A 403 22.60 18.73 -8.98
C ASN A 403 21.63 19.29 -10.02
N LEU A 404 20.90 18.43 -10.75
CA LEU A 404 19.91 18.88 -11.74
C LEU A 404 18.78 19.65 -11.08
N VAL A 405 18.25 19.14 -9.96
CA VAL A 405 17.24 19.84 -9.15
C VAL A 405 17.78 21.17 -8.64
N ALA A 406 19.00 21.20 -8.10
CA ALA A 406 19.64 22.43 -7.65
C ALA A 406 19.81 23.44 -8.79
N LYS A 407 20.22 23.01 -10.01
CA LYS A 407 20.34 23.88 -11.19
C LYS A 407 18.99 24.48 -11.58
N ILE A 408 17.91 23.69 -11.58
CA ILE A 408 16.55 24.17 -11.87
C ILE A 408 16.09 25.16 -10.79
N LEU A 409 16.20 24.78 -9.52
CA LEU A 409 15.79 25.62 -8.39
C LEU A 409 16.61 26.91 -8.29
N ASN A 410 17.88 26.90 -8.69
CA ASN A 410 18.71 28.10 -8.71
C ASN A 410 18.19 29.17 -9.70
N ASN A 411 17.69 28.75 -10.86
CA ASN A 411 17.04 29.68 -11.80
C ASN A 411 15.74 30.27 -11.23
N LEU A 412 15.11 29.56 -10.31
CA LEU A 412 13.88 29.98 -9.62
C LEU A 412 14.16 30.72 -8.30
N GLY A 413 15.42 30.92 -7.90
CA GLY A 413 15.76 31.53 -6.61
C GLY A 413 15.42 30.64 -5.39
N LEU A 414 15.28 29.33 -5.58
CA LEU A 414 14.85 28.35 -4.57
C LEU A 414 15.93 27.30 -4.25
N VAL A 415 17.21 27.56 -4.58
CA VAL A 415 18.30 26.57 -4.44
C VAL A 415 18.45 26.02 -3.01
N GLU A 416 18.22 26.84 -2.00
CA GLU A 416 18.27 26.42 -0.58
C GLU A 416 17.22 25.37 -0.23
N MET A 417 16.14 25.26 -1.01
CA MET A 417 15.08 24.27 -0.82
C MET A 417 15.40 22.91 -1.45
N THR A 418 16.58 22.75 -2.06
CA THR A 418 16.99 21.49 -2.69
C THR A 418 16.77 20.27 -1.78
N PRO A 419 17.16 20.27 -0.48
CA PRO A 419 16.93 19.12 0.38
C PRO A 419 15.43 18.78 0.57
N ASN A 420 14.60 19.79 0.81
CA ASN A 420 13.15 19.63 0.98
C ASN A 420 12.48 19.10 -0.29
N ILE A 421 12.80 19.70 -1.44
CA ILE A 421 12.25 19.25 -2.73
C ILE A 421 12.74 17.83 -3.05
N MET A 422 14.03 17.53 -2.81
CA MET A 422 14.59 16.20 -2.99
C MET A 422 13.86 15.16 -2.15
N SER A 423 13.52 15.46 -0.89
CA SER A 423 12.71 14.56 -0.06
C SER A 423 11.33 14.31 -0.68
N LEU A 424 10.62 15.35 -1.13
CA LEU A 424 9.29 15.23 -1.76
C LEU A 424 9.28 14.40 -3.05
N ILE A 425 10.34 14.50 -3.86
CA ILE A 425 10.41 13.80 -5.15
C ILE A 425 11.20 12.48 -5.07
N SER A 426 11.94 12.20 -4.01
CA SER A 426 12.83 11.03 -3.90
C SER A 426 12.11 9.70 -4.11
N THR A 427 10.96 9.51 -3.46
CA THR A 427 10.08 8.36 -3.68
C THR A 427 9.64 8.30 -5.15
N ARG A 428 9.23 9.43 -5.73
CA ARG A 428 8.79 9.53 -7.14
C ARG A 428 9.91 9.36 -8.16
N LEU A 429 11.16 9.59 -7.77
CA LEU A 429 12.34 9.30 -8.59
C LEU A 429 12.67 7.80 -8.61
N SER A 430 12.10 7.02 -7.69
CA SER A 430 12.35 5.59 -7.56
C SER A 430 11.42 4.74 -8.43
N PHE A 431 10.50 5.35 -9.18
CA PHE A 431 9.62 4.67 -10.13
C PHE A 431 9.22 5.60 -11.29
N LYS A 432 8.70 5.02 -12.37
CA LYS A 432 8.11 5.79 -13.49
C LYS A 432 6.59 5.67 -13.42
N VAL A 433 5.89 6.79 -13.27
CA VAL A 433 4.41 6.81 -13.35
C VAL A 433 4.01 6.61 -14.81
N GLN A 434 3.45 5.46 -15.14
CA GLN A 434 2.74 5.27 -16.41
C GLN A 434 1.32 5.81 -16.27
N ARG A 435 0.93 6.76 -17.13
CA ARG A 435 -0.37 7.45 -17.04
C ARG A 435 -1.54 6.50 -17.27
N ASP A 436 -1.34 5.44 -18.05
CA ASP A 436 -2.38 4.49 -18.47
C ASP A 436 -2.84 3.54 -17.35
N HIS A 437 -2.14 3.51 -16.20
CA HIS A 437 -2.37 2.49 -15.17
C HIS A 437 -3.06 2.96 -13.88
N LYS A 438 -3.39 4.24 -13.68
CA LYS A 438 -3.96 4.65 -12.38
C LYS A 438 -5.23 3.86 -12.04
N ALA A 439 -5.13 2.92 -11.10
CA ALA A 439 -6.22 2.01 -10.74
C ALA A 439 -7.26 2.69 -9.85
N TYR A 440 -6.95 3.92 -9.40
CA TYR A 440 -7.72 4.66 -8.41
C TYR A 440 -7.97 3.78 -7.17
N SER A 441 -6.88 3.34 -6.56
CA SER A 441 -6.83 2.54 -5.33
C SER A 441 -5.95 3.24 -4.29
N PHE A 442 -6.05 2.83 -3.02
CA PHE A 442 -5.14 3.27 -1.96
C PHE A 442 -3.66 3.02 -2.34
N HIS A 443 -3.39 1.99 -3.14
CA HIS A 443 -2.04 1.65 -3.54
C HIS A 443 -1.35 2.72 -4.39
N ASP A 444 -2.11 3.43 -5.23
CA ASP A 444 -1.64 4.50 -6.11
C ASP A 444 -1.85 5.90 -5.54
N SER A 445 -2.77 6.06 -4.58
CA SER A 445 -3.08 7.35 -3.96
C SER A 445 -2.34 7.60 -2.65
N GLY A 446 -2.04 6.54 -1.89
CA GLY A 446 -1.50 6.63 -0.53
C GLY A 446 -2.39 7.47 0.40
N TYR A 447 -1.78 8.22 1.32
CA TYR A 447 -2.51 9.10 2.23
C TYR A 447 -1.72 10.35 2.61
N GLU A 448 -2.42 11.33 3.17
CA GLU A 448 -1.86 12.59 3.64
C GLU A 448 -2.31 12.89 5.07
N ILE A 449 -1.41 13.46 5.86
CA ILE A 449 -1.71 14.03 7.18
C ILE A 449 -1.23 15.48 7.19
N ALA A 450 -2.11 16.43 7.51
CA ALA A 450 -1.75 17.84 7.69
C ALA A 450 -2.11 18.32 9.09
N ASN A 451 -1.10 18.76 9.84
CA ASN A 451 -1.22 19.34 11.18
C ASN A 451 -1.18 20.86 11.09
N ILE A 452 -2.32 21.50 11.29
CA ILE A 452 -2.51 22.95 11.26
C ILE A 452 -2.39 23.47 12.68
N SER A 453 -1.46 24.37 12.94
CA SER A 453 -1.26 24.96 14.26
C SER A 453 -0.68 26.36 14.16
N ARG A 454 -0.54 27.04 15.30
CA ARG A 454 0.33 28.22 15.39
C ARG A 454 1.78 27.84 15.10
N PHE A 455 2.55 28.78 14.60
CA PHE A 455 3.97 28.61 14.35
C PHE A 455 4.69 28.33 15.66
N SER A 456 4.40 29.13 16.69
CA SER A 456 4.84 28.98 18.09
C SER A 456 3.85 29.64 19.05
N ASP A 457 4.00 29.45 20.36
CA ASP A 457 3.15 30.13 21.35
C ASP A 457 3.25 31.67 21.29
N ALA A 458 4.40 32.21 20.84
CA ALA A 458 4.61 33.65 20.69
C ALA A 458 4.28 34.18 19.28
N ASP A 459 3.98 33.30 18.32
CA ASP A 459 3.72 33.66 16.93
C ASP A 459 2.41 33.01 16.45
N ASN A 460 1.38 33.84 16.36
CA ASN A 460 0.04 33.43 15.97
C ASN A 460 -0.10 33.10 14.48
N THR A 461 0.95 33.30 13.66
CA THR A 461 0.90 32.87 12.26
C THR A 461 0.73 31.35 12.17
N CYS A 462 0.01 30.92 11.15
CA CYS A 462 -0.31 29.51 10.96
C CYS A 462 0.86 28.77 10.28
N LYS A 463 1.06 27.51 10.68
CA LYS A 463 1.83 26.49 9.96
C LYS A 463 0.95 25.29 9.65
N ALA A 464 1.17 24.62 8.52
CA ALA A 464 0.47 23.41 8.13
C ALA A 464 1.48 22.31 7.79
N THR A 465 1.96 21.62 8.82
CA THR A 465 2.99 20.58 8.71
C THR A 465 2.37 19.32 8.11
N THR A 466 2.86 18.89 6.95
CA THR A 466 2.22 17.87 6.12
C THR A 466 3.16 16.71 5.83
N PHE A 467 2.64 15.50 6.00
CA PHE A 467 3.24 14.25 5.56
C PHE A 467 2.47 13.69 4.36
N ASP A 468 3.19 13.31 3.29
CA ASP A 468 2.64 12.71 2.07
C ASP A 468 3.21 11.31 1.86
N LEU A 469 2.42 10.27 2.11
CA LEU A 469 2.71 8.95 1.55
C LEU A 469 2.15 8.90 0.13
N ALA A 470 3.03 8.97 -0.87
CA ALA A 470 2.61 9.07 -2.27
C ALA A 470 1.94 7.80 -2.82
N LEU A 471 2.37 6.64 -2.34
CA LEU A 471 1.87 5.31 -2.73
C LEU A 471 2.26 4.26 -1.69
N THR A 472 1.71 3.06 -1.80
CA THR A 472 2.03 1.91 -0.92
C THR A 472 3.16 1.04 -1.48
N SER A 473 3.67 0.09 -0.68
CA SER A 473 4.63 -0.92 -1.14
C SER A 473 4.19 -1.68 -2.40
N SER A 474 2.91 -2.10 -2.47
CA SER A 474 2.36 -2.80 -3.65
C SER A 474 2.28 -1.89 -4.88
N GLY A 475 1.96 -0.60 -4.68
CA GLY A 475 1.96 0.40 -5.74
C GLY A 475 3.37 0.62 -6.32
N LEU A 476 4.39 0.69 -5.44
CA LEU A 476 5.78 0.81 -5.89
C LEU A 476 6.21 -0.39 -6.73
N LEU A 477 5.91 -1.60 -6.26
CA LEU A 477 6.25 -2.84 -6.96
C LEU A 477 5.58 -2.92 -8.34
N THR A 478 4.31 -2.52 -8.41
CA THR A 478 3.55 -2.42 -9.68
C THR A 478 4.25 -1.48 -10.66
N HIS A 479 4.65 -0.30 -10.22
CA HIS A 479 5.35 0.65 -11.08
C HIS A 479 6.76 0.20 -11.48
N TRP A 480 7.44 -0.63 -10.68
CA TRP A 480 8.71 -1.23 -11.08
C TRP A 480 8.53 -2.22 -12.22
N VAL A 481 7.54 -3.12 -12.11
CA VAL A 481 7.20 -4.08 -13.18
C VAL A 481 6.81 -3.34 -14.45
N MET A 482 5.97 -2.31 -14.35
CA MET A 482 5.60 -1.47 -15.50
C MET A 482 6.78 -0.71 -16.08
N GLY A 483 7.75 -0.33 -15.25
CA GLY A 483 9.02 0.25 -15.68
C GLY A 483 9.94 -0.72 -16.43
N GLY A 484 9.53 -1.98 -16.63
CA GLY A 484 10.24 -3.02 -17.35
C GLY A 484 11.02 -3.99 -16.47
N ALA A 485 10.90 -3.89 -15.14
CA ALA A 485 11.62 -4.77 -14.23
C ALA A 485 11.07 -6.19 -14.25
N LYS A 486 11.98 -7.17 -14.30
CA LYS A 486 11.69 -8.58 -14.09
C LYS A 486 11.94 -8.87 -12.62
N ILE A 487 10.94 -9.38 -11.92
CA ILE A 487 11.02 -9.61 -10.48
C ILE A 487 10.73 -11.07 -10.17
N LEU A 488 11.68 -11.76 -9.55
CA LEU A 488 11.52 -13.10 -9.02
C LEU A 488 11.41 -13.01 -7.49
N GLY A 489 10.19 -13.10 -6.97
CA GLY A 489 9.89 -13.12 -5.54
C GLY A 489 9.87 -14.55 -5.01
N ILE A 490 10.77 -14.88 -4.10
CA ILE A 490 10.89 -16.22 -3.52
C ILE A 490 10.63 -16.19 -2.01
N SER A 491 9.80 -17.10 -1.54
CA SER A 491 9.55 -17.35 -0.12
C SER A 491 8.77 -18.65 0.02
N ALA A 492 8.75 -19.30 1.19
CA ALA A 492 7.82 -20.40 1.41
C ALA A 492 6.35 -19.93 1.34
N THR A 493 6.12 -18.67 1.72
CA THR A 493 4.80 -18.06 1.85
C THR A 493 4.61 -16.90 0.87
N ALA A 494 5.29 -16.94 -0.29
CA ALA A 494 5.27 -15.85 -1.29
C ALA A 494 3.85 -15.51 -1.78
N THR A 495 2.98 -16.52 -1.83
CA THR A 495 1.58 -16.44 -2.27
C THR A 495 0.58 -16.26 -1.12
N SER A 496 1.04 -15.97 0.11
CA SER A 496 0.15 -15.70 1.24
C SER A 496 -0.75 -14.49 0.95
N ALA A 497 -2.05 -14.63 1.20
CA ALA A 497 -3.06 -13.63 0.86
C ALA A 497 -3.18 -12.45 1.87
N SER A 498 -2.37 -12.43 2.94
CA SER A 498 -2.37 -11.31 3.90
C SER A 498 -1.74 -10.07 3.29
N ALA A 499 -2.47 -8.97 3.19
CA ALA A 499 -1.99 -7.68 2.68
C ALA A 499 -1.25 -6.83 3.74
N ILE A 500 -1.36 -7.19 5.02
CA ILE A 500 -0.60 -6.56 6.11
C ILE A 500 0.82 -7.16 6.22
N HIS A 501 0.97 -8.46 5.94
CA HIS A 501 2.26 -9.17 6.08
C HIS A 501 2.84 -9.71 4.78
N ASN A 502 2.24 -9.36 3.65
CA ASN A 502 2.74 -9.56 2.30
C ASN A 502 2.30 -8.35 1.46
N PHE A 503 2.80 -8.23 0.23
CA PHE A 503 2.20 -7.33 -0.74
C PHE A 503 0.75 -7.76 -1.02
N ASP A 504 -0.14 -6.80 -1.29
CA ASP A 504 -1.52 -7.14 -1.63
C ASP A 504 -1.59 -7.83 -3.00
N LEU A 505 -1.60 -9.17 -2.96
CA LEU A 505 -1.67 -10.02 -4.15
C LEU A 505 -2.99 -9.85 -4.91
N GLY A 506 -4.06 -9.43 -4.23
CA GLY A 506 -5.32 -9.07 -4.86
C GLY A 506 -5.09 -7.93 -5.84
N TYR A 507 -4.65 -6.78 -5.32
CA TYR A 507 -4.26 -5.62 -6.12
C TYR A 507 -3.24 -5.96 -7.21
N LEU A 508 -2.16 -6.68 -6.90
CA LEU A 508 -1.13 -7.04 -7.91
C LEU A 508 -1.69 -7.88 -9.05
N LYS A 509 -2.58 -8.85 -8.75
CA LYS A 509 -3.27 -9.65 -9.77
C LYS A 509 -4.14 -8.77 -10.65
N GLU A 510 -4.80 -7.76 -10.07
CA GLU A 510 -5.56 -6.80 -10.85
C GLU A 510 -4.67 -5.93 -11.71
N ALA A 511 -3.62 -5.35 -11.13
CA ALA A 511 -2.74 -4.38 -11.75
C ALA A 511 -1.92 -4.99 -12.89
N LEU A 512 -1.30 -6.15 -12.64
CA LEU A 512 -0.33 -6.76 -13.54
C LEU A 512 -0.94 -7.77 -14.52
N SER A 513 -2.10 -8.36 -14.21
CA SER A 513 -2.77 -9.35 -15.08
C SER A 513 -1.81 -10.47 -15.50
N GLU A 514 -1.51 -10.62 -16.79
CA GLU A 514 -0.59 -11.65 -17.33
C GLU A 514 0.87 -11.46 -16.89
N SER A 515 1.26 -10.25 -16.50
CA SER A 515 2.60 -9.98 -15.96
C SER A 515 2.79 -10.46 -14.52
N LEU A 516 1.74 -10.95 -13.84
CA LEU A 516 1.87 -11.67 -12.57
C LEU A 516 1.92 -13.17 -12.84
N ILE A 517 3.10 -13.76 -12.67
CA ILE A 517 3.35 -15.18 -12.88
C ILE A 517 3.32 -15.89 -11.53
N VAL A 518 2.53 -16.97 -11.43
CA VAL A 518 2.50 -17.88 -10.29
C VAL A 518 2.75 -19.30 -10.78
N LEU A 519 3.23 -20.17 -9.89
CA LEU A 519 3.50 -21.57 -10.26
C LEU A 519 2.25 -22.26 -10.81
N ASN A 520 2.40 -22.85 -12.00
CA ASN A 520 1.35 -23.68 -12.59
C ASN A 520 1.25 -25.05 -11.88
N PRO A 521 0.16 -25.81 -12.07
CA PRO A 521 -0.02 -27.09 -11.39
C PRO A 521 1.11 -28.10 -11.62
N SER A 522 1.63 -28.19 -12.84
CA SER A 522 2.76 -29.10 -13.17
C SER A 522 4.04 -28.74 -12.42
N GLN A 523 4.38 -27.45 -12.36
CA GLN A 523 5.54 -26.95 -11.61
C GLN A 523 5.38 -27.23 -10.12
N LYS A 524 4.19 -26.99 -9.54
CA LYS A 524 3.89 -27.31 -8.14
C LYS A 524 4.08 -28.80 -7.83
N VAL A 525 3.58 -29.67 -8.70
CA VAL A 525 3.73 -31.13 -8.55
C VAL A 525 5.20 -31.53 -8.63
N ALA A 526 5.96 -31.02 -9.60
CA ALA A 526 7.38 -31.35 -9.76
C ALA A 526 8.22 -30.89 -8.55
N ILE A 527 8.00 -29.66 -8.06
CA ILE A 527 8.66 -29.13 -6.86
C ILE A 527 8.29 -29.96 -5.62
N GLN A 528 7.03 -30.39 -5.50
CA GLN A 528 6.59 -31.24 -4.40
C GLN A 528 7.23 -32.63 -4.44
N GLN A 529 7.36 -33.23 -5.63
CA GLN A 529 8.03 -34.51 -5.81
C GLN A 529 9.52 -34.41 -5.44
N GLU A 530 10.20 -33.33 -5.83
CA GLU A 530 11.57 -33.05 -5.38
C GLU A 530 11.65 -32.92 -3.86
N TYR A 531 10.68 -32.24 -3.22
CA TYR A 531 10.62 -32.15 -1.76
C TYR A 531 10.49 -33.52 -1.10
N TYR A 532 9.61 -34.39 -1.60
CA TYR A 532 9.46 -35.75 -1.08
C TYR A 532 10.69 -36.61 -1.28
N ALA A 533 11.34 -36.53 -2.45
CA ALA A 533 12.61 -37.23 -2.70
C ALA A 533 13.73 -36.79 -1.75
N LYS A 534 13.76 -35.51 -1.39
CA LYS A 534 14.72 -34.94 -0.43
C LYS A 534 14.31 -35.10 1.04
N ARG A 535 13.07 -35.49 1.31
CA ARG A 535 12.50 -35.65 2.64
C ARG A 535 11.69 -36.94 2.68
N ARG A 536 12.40 -38.08 2.63
CA ARG A 536 11.80 -39.42 2.58
C ARG A 536 11.24 -39.86 3.93
N TYR A 537 10.40 -39.02 4.55
CA TYR A 537 9.83 -39.24 5.89
C TYR A 537 8.99 -40.53 5.93
N ALA A 538 8.15 -40.76 4.93
CA ALA A 538 7.31 -41.96 4.85
C ALA A 538 8.14 -43.24 4.72
N GLU A 539 9.18 -43.25 3.88
CA GLU A 539 10.07 -44.40 3.68
C GLU A 539 10.90 -44.74 4.93
N ASN A 540 11.23 -43.72 5.72
CA ASN A 540 12.08 -43.84 6.91
C ASN A 540 11.28 -43.85 8.23
N ASP A 541 9.95 -44.00 8.16
CA ASP A 541 9.03 -44.04 9.31
C ASP A 541 9.15 -42.84 10.27
N ILE A 542 9.47 -41.65 9.74
CA ILE A 542 9.56 -40.44 10.58
C ILE A 542 8.15 -40.06 11.06
N GLN A 543 7.96 -40.04 12.38
CA GLN A 543 6.67 -39.77 13.02
C GLN A 543 6.59 -38.31 13.48
N ILE A 544 5.58 -37.59 13.01
CA ILE A 544 5.29 -36.22 13.45
C ILE A 544 4.12 -36.25 14.45
N ASN A 545 4.45 -36.08 15.72
CA ASN A 545 3.50 -36.10 16.83
C ASN A 545 2.98 -34.69 17.12
N VAL A 546 1.72 -34.43 16.82
CA VAL A 546 1.06 -33.14 17.04
C VAL A 546 0.23 -33.18 18.33
N ARG A 547 0.41 -32.19 19.22
CA ARG A 547 -0.26 -32.15 20.53
C ARG A 547 -0.74 -30.73 20.90
N SER A 548 -1.98 -30.62 21.35
CA SER A 548 -2.50 -29.37 21.93
C SER A 548 -2.03 -29.18 23.38
N ILE A 549 -1.70 -27.95 23.78
CA ILE A 549 -1.28 -27.59 25.14
C ILE A 549 -2.33 -26.67 25.77
N SER A 550 -2.89 -27.09 26.91
CA SER A 550 -3.92 -26.32 27.63
C SER A 550 -3.42 -25.86 29.00
N GLN A 551 -4.07 -24.86 29.57
CA GLN A 551 -3.78 -24.39 30.94
C GLN A 551 -4.16 -25.39 32.03
N ARG A 552 -4.89 -26.47 31.69
CA ARG A 552 -5.27 -27.52 32.64
C ARG A 552 -4.12 -28.52 32.77
N VAL A 553 -3.39 -28.43 33.88
CA VAL A 553 -2.20 -29.23 34.16
C VAL A 553 -2.36 -30.03 35.45
N ASN A 554 -1.68 -31.18 35.53
CA ASN A 554 -1.73 -32.07 36.70
C ASN A 554 -0.60 -31.79 37.73
N TRP A 555 0.35 -30.91 37.42
CA TRP A 555 1.51 -30.59 38.27
C TRP A 555 1.32 -29.34 39.15
N GLY A 556 0.09 -28.83 39.28
CA GLY A 556 -0.26 -27.68 40.15
C GLY A 556 -0.10 -26.30 39.51
N GLY A 557 0.52 -26.20 38.33
CA GLY A 557 0.68 -24.92 37.62
C GLY A 557 1.75 -24.00 38.24
N ILE A 558 1.88 -22.81 37.68
CA ILE A 558 2.96 -21.87 38.03
C ILE A 558 2.96 -21.47 39.51
N ARG A 559 1.79 -21.41 40.14
CA ARG A 559 1.67 -21.11 41.57
C ARG A 559 2.50 -22.07 42.43
N SER A 560 2.27 -23.38 42.28
CA SER A 560 3.02 -24.40 43.02
C SER A 560 4.50 -24.43 42.67
N LEU A 561 4.85 -24.17 41.41
CA LEU A 561 6.25 -24.17 40.98
C LEU A 561 7.02 -22.95 41.50
N TYR A 562 6.35 -21.79 41.62
CA TYR A 562 6.95 -20.58 42.16
C TYR A 562 7.17 -20.67 43.68
N GLU A 563 6.24 -21.27 44.43
CA GLU A 563 6.43 -21.54 45.86
C GLU A 563 7.62 -22.47 46.11
N LYS A 564 7.80 -23.50 45.26
CA LYS A 564 9.02 -24.35 45.29
C LYS A 564 10.29 -23.55 45.00
N PHE A 565 10.26 -22.65 44.01
CA PHE A 565 11.40 -21.80 43.67
C PHE A 565 11.84 -20.91 44.84
N LYS A 566 10.87 -20.33 45.57
CA LYS A 566 11.15 -19.50 46.74
C LYS A 566 11.41 -20.29 48.03
N GLY A 567 11.05 -21.58 48.05
CA GLY A 567 11.18 -22.44 49.24
C GLY A 567 10.23 -22.06 50.37
N VAL A 568 9.18 -21.28 50.10
CA VAL A 568 8.20 -20.81 51.09
C VAL A 568 6.79 -20.88 50.51
N ALA A 569 5.83 -21.23 51.36
CA ALA A 569 4.41 -21.15 51.03
C ALA A 569 3.90 -19.73 51.29
N TYR A 570 3.16 -19.17 50.35
CA TYR A 570 2.62 -17.81 50.46
C TYR A 570 1.13 -17.84 50.79
N VAL A 571 0.65 -16.81 51.47
CA VAL A 571 -0.80 -16.53 51.54
C VAL A 571 -1.26 -16.11 50.13
N PRO A 572 -2.45 -16.52 49.64
CA PRO A 572 -2.86 -16.33 48.24
C PRO A 572 -2.67 -14.91 47.68
N GLN A 573 -2.96 -13.88 48.48
CA GLN A 573 -2.82 -12.47 48.07
C GLN A 573 -1.36 -12.04 47.87
N LEU A 574 -0.45 -12.51 48.72
CA LEU A 574 0.99 -12.25 48.60
C LEU A 574 1.58 -12.99 47.41
N LEU A 575 1.13 -14.23 47.18
CA LEU A 575 1.54 -15.01 46.00
C LEU A 575 1.14 -14.29 44.71
N ASP A 576 -0.06 -13.71 44.64
CA ASP A 576 -0.51 -12.95 43.48
C ASP A 576 0.38 -11.72 43.20
N ILE A 577 0.81 -11.00 44.24
CA ILE A 577 1.70 -9.84 44.11
C ILE A 577 3.07 -10.26 43.56
N GLU A 578 3.64 -11.34 44.10
CA GLU A 578 4.93 -11.87 43.66
C GLU A 578 4.86 -12.40 42.21
N LEU A 579 3.79 -13.09 41.85
CA LEU A 579 3.57 -13.57 40.49
C LEU A 579 3.35 -12.41 39.51
N CYS A 580 2.69 -11.32 39.94
CA CYS A 580 2.60 -10.09 39.16
C CYS A 580 3.98 -9.49 38.88
N ARG A 581 4.87 -9.47 39.88
CA ARG A 581 6.25 -9.00 39.72
C ARG A 581 7.04 -9.91 38.77
N LEU A 582 6.95 -11.23 38.94
CA LEU A 582 7.61 -12.22 38.08
C LEU A 582 7.22 -12.02 36.61
N LEU A 583 5.91 -11.91 36.33
CA LEU A 583 5.35 -11.86 34.98
C LEU A 583 5.27 -10.46 34.40
N GLY A 584 5.61 -9.42 35.18
CA GLY A 584 5.58 -8.02 34.76
C GLY A 584 4.18 -7.47 34.52
N THR A 585 3.20 -7.88 35.32
CA THR A 585 1.80 -7.41 35.21
C THR A 585 1.47 -6.37 36.27
N ALA A 586 0.87 -5.25 35.86
CA ALA A 586 0.55 -4.12 36.75
C ALA A 586 -0.70 -4.34 37.64
N GLU A 587 -1.65 -5.18 37.21
CA GLU A 587 -2.93 -5.37 37.90
C GLU A 587 -3.30 -6.85 38.12
N PRO A 588 -3.90 -7.22 39.27
CA PRO A 588 -4.36 -8.59 39.55
C PRO A 588 -5.35 -9.15 38.52
N LYS A 589 -6.14 -8.31 37.84
CA LYS A 589 -7.06 -8.74 36.78
C LYS A 589 -6.34 -9.36 35.57
N SER A 590 -5.14 -8.89 35.28
CA SER A 590 -4.31 -9.39 34.17
C SER A 590 -3.49 -10.64 34.53
N LEU A 591 -3.36 -10.94 35.83
CA LEU A 591 -2.56 -12.05 36.34
C LEU A 591 -3.08 -13.41 35.85
N ASN A 592 -4.39 -13.64 35.84
CA ASN A 592 -4.95 -14.93 35.41
C ASN A 592 -4.60 -15.26 33.95
N PHE A 593 -4.65 -14.26 33.07
CA PHE A 593 -4.26 -14.43 31.66
C PHE A 593 -2.75 -14.74 31.55
N ALA A 594 -1.91 -13.99 32.27
CA ALA A 594 -0.47 -14.18 32.27
C ALA A 594 -0.07 -15.57 32.85
N LEU A 595 -0.75 -16.01 33.92
CA LEU A 595 -0.57 -17.34 34.51
C LEU A 595 -1.03 -18.46 33.57
N GLY A 596 -2.15 -18.30 32.89
CA GLY A 596 -2.61 -19.26 31.89
C GLY A 596 -1.60 -19.43 30.75
N ARG A 597 -1.09 -18.31 30.21
CA ARG A 597 -0.02 -18.29 29.20
C ARG A 597 1.25 -18.98 29.70
N MET A 598 1.74 -18.60 30.89
CA MET A 598 2.97 -19.15 31.46
C MET A 598 2.83 -20.64 31.80
N THR A 599 1.66 -21.06 32.28
CA THR A 599 1.38 -22.47 32.60
C THR A 599 1.45 -23.34 31.35
N LYS A 600 0.87 -22.90 30.22
CA LYS A 600 0.98 -23.62 28.94
C LYS A 600 2.42 -23.72 28.45
N PHE A 601 3.15 -22.61 28.50
CA PHE A 601 4.55 -22.56 28.09
C PHE A 601 5.44 -23.49 28.93
N VAL A 602 5.31 -23.48 30.26
CA VAL A 602 6.08 -24.39 31.13
C VAL A 602 5.62 -25.85 30.99
N ASP A 603 4.34 -26.09 30.72
CA ASP A 603 3.83 -27.44 30.42
C ASP A 603 4.42 -28.01 29.12
N SER A 604 4.66 -27.19 28.10
CA SER A 604 5.34 -27.62 26.88
C SER A 604 6.78 -28.07 27.17
N ILE A 605 7.51 -27.30 28.00
CA ILE A 605 8.87 -27.63 28.43
C ILE A 605 8.90 -28.95 29.21
N LYS A 606 7.95 -29.13 30.15
CA LYS A 606 7.83 -30.37 30.92
C LYS A 606 7.55 -31.57 30.02
N LYS A 607 6.61 -31.46 29.08
CA LYS A 607 6.31 -32.54 28.13
C LYS A 607 7.50 -32.87 27.22
N PHE A 608 8.27 -31.86 26.83
CA PHE A 608 9.51 -32.05 26.09
C PHE A 608 10.59 -32.74 26.95
N SER A 609 10.72 -32.37 28.22
CA SER A 609 11.70 -33.00 29.12
C SER A 609 11.40 -34.48 29.38
N GLU A 610 10.12 -34.87 29.31
CA GLU A 610 9.67 -36.27 29.43
C GLU A 610 9.83 -37.09 28.13
N HIS A 611 10.04 -36.45 26.97
CA HIS A 611 10.17 -37.16 25.69
C HIS A 611 11.45 -38.01 25.63
N PRO A 612 11.44 -39.28 25.23
CA PRO A 612 12.63 -40.13 25.32
C PRO A 612 13.81 -39.65 24.45
N THR A 613 13.52 -39.12 23.25
CA THR A 613 14.54 -38.87 22.21
C THR A 613 14.70 -37.42 21.76
N ASN A 614 13.74 -36.52 22.00
CA ASN A 614 13.85 -35.13 21.54
C ASN A 614 14.82 -34.38 22.43
N ARG A 615 15.70 -33.59 21.83
CA ARG A 615 16.76 -32.86 22.52
C ARG A 615 16.75 -31.37 22.28
N TYR A 616 15.99 -30.88 21.30
CA TYR A 616 16.05 -29.49 20.88
C TYR A 616 14.66 -28.88 20.70
N HIS A 617 14.21 -28.17 21.74
CA HIS A 617 12.87 -27.59 21.82
C HIS A 617 12.86 -26.09 21.54
N PHE A 618 12.11 -25.67 20.53
CA PHE A 618 11.89 -24.25 20.21
C PHE A 618 10.54 -23.78 20.72
N CYS A 619 10.53 -22.73 21.55
CA CYS A 619 9.30 -22.10 22.01
C CYS A 619 9.09 -20.77 21.29
N MET A 620 8.10 -20.75 20.40
CA MET A 620 7.71 -19.60 19.57
C MET A 620 6.70 -18.73 20.31
N LEU A 621 7.17 -17.67 20.96
CA LEU A 621 6.33 -16.77 21.75
C LEU A 621 5.95 -15.48 21.01
N ASN A 622 4.88 -14.82 21.44
CA ASN A 622 4.53 -13.47 20.97
C ASN A 622 5.50 -12.42 21.49
N ASN A 623 5.71 -12.42 22.81
CA ASN A 623 6.57 -11.48 23.53
C ASN A 623 7.44 -12.24 24.54
N SER A 624 8.69 -11.79 24.69
CA SER A 624 9.61 -12.32 25.67
C SER A 624 9.43 -11.68 27.04
N TYR A 625 9.75 -12.42 28.09
CA TYR A 625 9.79 -11.93 29.47
C TYR A 625 11.17 -11.32 29.78
N LYS A 626 11.22 -10.24 30.56
CA LYS A 626 12.42 -9.37 30.66
C LYS A 626 12.86 -9.04 32.10
N SER A 627 12.29 -9.64 33.13
CA SER A 627 12.71 -9.39 34.51
C SER A 627 13.84 -10.34 34.91
N GLN A 628 14.79 -9.86 35.73
CA GLN A 628 15.86 -10.70 36.27
C GLN A 628 15.30 -11.89 37.06
N GLU A 629 14.25 -11.65 37.84
CA GLU A 629 13.56 -12.68 38.61
C GLU A 629 12.93 -13.77 37.74
N TYR A 630 12.43 -13.40 36.55
CA TYR A 630 11.96 -14.37 35.57
C TYR A 630 13.09 -15.26 35.06
N THR A 631 14.26 -14.67 34.74
CA THR A 631 15.42 -15.44 34.30
C THR A 631 15.88 -16.43 35.38
N ASP A 632 15.94 -15.99 36.64
CA ASP A 632 16.30 -16.86 37.76
C ASP A 632 15.27 -17.98 37.97
N PHE A 633 13.98 -17.66 37.84
CA PHE A 633 12.90 -18.65 37.90
C PHE A 633 13.02 -19.70 36.79
N MET A 634 13.32 -19.30 35.56
CA MET A 634 13.48 -20.25 34.46
C MET A 634 14.74 -21.10 34.56
N VAL A 635 15.83 -20.59 35.15
CA VAL A 635 16.98 -21.42 35.54
C VAL A 635 16.55 -22.50 36.53
N PHE A 636 15.68 -22.16 37.49
CA PHE A 636 15.09 -23.15 38.41
C PHE A 636 14.20 -24.16 37.66
N VAL A 637 13.32 -23.71 36.77
CA VAL A 637 12.49 -24.60 35.92
C VAL A 637 13.36 -25.59 35.13
N GLY A 638 14.46 -25.10 34.56
CA GLY A 638 15.42 -25.94 33.84
C GLY A 638 16.02 -27.04 34.73
N LYS A 639 16.41 -26.70 35.96
CA LYS A 639 16.92 -27.68 36.94
C LYS A 639 15.85 -28.69 37.36
N GLU A 640 14.64 -28.23 37.68
CA GLU A 640 13.51 -29.10 38.10
C GLU A 640 13.16 -30.12 37.02
N PHE A 641 13.22 -29.73 35.75
CA PHE A 641 12.85 -30.59 34.63
C PHE A 641 14.03 -31.24 33.90
N GLY A 642 15.28 -31.00 34.32
CA GLY A 642 16.46 -31.58 33.69
C GLY A 642 16.75 -31.07 32.27
N VAL A 643 16.48 -29.79 31.99
CA VAL A 643 16.72 -29.14 30.69
C VAL A 643 17.56 -27.87 30.86
N THR A 644 18.32 -27.50 29.83
CA THR A 644 19.01 -26.21 29.79
C THR A 644 18.17 -25.20 29.00
N ILE A 645 17.82 -24.07 29.61
CA ILE A 645 16.94 -23.06 29.00
C ILE A 645 17.75 -21.84 28.59
N PHE A 646 17.60 -21.44 27.34
CA PHE A 646 18.17 -20.21 26.79
C PHE A 646 17.04 -19.22 26.50
N GLU A 647 17.07 -18.10 27.21
CA GLU A 647 16.04 -17.06 27.10
C GLU A 647 16.41 -15.96 26.12
N ASN A 648 15.39 -15.22 25.67
CA ASN A 648 15.57 -13.96 24.95
C ASN A 648 16.45 -14.09 23.70
N ILE A 649 16.37 -15.22 23.00
CA ILE A 649 17.03 -15.40 21.70
C ILE A 649 16.27 -14.59 20.65
N ASN A 650 16.71 -13.34 20.46
CA ASN A 650 16.15 -12.39 19.50
C ASN A 650 17.12 -12.20 18.31
N ALA A 651 16.68 -11.46 17.28
CA ALA A 651 17.45 -11.16 16.06
C ALA A 651 18.86 -10.57 16.32
N ALA A 652 19.06 -9.86 17.43
CA ALA A 652 20.36 -9.34 17.85
C ALA A 652 21.18 -10.36 18.66
N SER A 653 20.55 -11.18 19.51
CA SER A 653 21.19 -12.29 20.22
C SER A 653 21.76 -13.35 19.28
N PHE A 654 21.16 -13.49 18.09
CA PHE A 654 21.67 -14.31 17.00
C PHE A 654 23.02 -13.82 16.42
N ARG A 655 23.38 -12.55 16.63
CA ARG A 655 24.70 -11.98 16.26
C ARG A 655 25.75 -12.07 17.38
N ASN A 656 25.37 -12.60 18.53
CA ASN A 656 26.21 -12.66 19.74
C ASN A 656 26.64 -14.10 20.07
N LYS A 657 27.62 -14.26 20.97
CA LYS A 657 28.09 -15.56 21.51
C LYS A 657 27.00 -16.43 22.16
N GLN A 658 25.83 -15.86 22.45
CA GLN A 658 24.75 -16.54 23.18
C GLN A 658 24.09 -17.67 22.37
N PHE A 659 23.76 -17.45 21.09
CA PHE A 659 23.19 -18.52 20.26
C PHE A 659 24.24 -19.57 19.87
N GLN A 660 25.50 -19.15 19.68
CA GLN A 660 26.59 -20.10 19.47
C GLN A 660 26.73 -21.06 20.66
N SER A 661 26.53 -20.57 21.89
CA SER A 661 26.53 -21.42 23.10
C SER A 661 25.41 -22.47 23.10
N VAL A 662 24.27 -22.21 22.43
CA VAL A 662 23.19 -23.20 22.23
C VAL A 662 23.68 -24.32 21.32
N LEU A 663 24.26 -23.95 20.18
CA LEU A 663 24.77 -24.90 19.19
C LEU A 663 25.91 -25.74 19.80
N ASP A 664 26.89 -25.09 20.43
CA ASP A 664 28.02 -25.76 21.08
C ASP A 664 27.54 -26.78 22.12
N LEU A 665 26.50 -26.46 22.91
CA LEU A 665 25.95 -27.38 23.90
C LEU A 665 25.28 -28.60 23.25
N LEU A 666 24.57 -28.41 22.15
CA LEU A 666 23.93 -29.48 21.38
C LEU A 666 24.98 -30.39 20.70
N GLU A 667 26.06 -29.80 20.19
CA GLU A 667 27.14 -30.50 19.48
C GLU A 667 28.06 -31.29 20.43
N THR A 668 28.26 -30.81 21.66
CA THR A 668 29.24 -31.39 22.61
C THR A 668 28.65 -32.24 23.73
N THR A 669 27.33 -32.21 23.95
CA THR A 669 26.68 -32.93 25.05
C THR A 669 25.42 -33.66 24.60
N ASP A 670 24.87 -34.51 25.47
CA ASP A 670 23.56 -35.14 25.30
C ASP A 670 22.41 -34.41 26.03
N LYS A 671 22.67 -33.19 26.52
CA LYS A 671 21.65 -32.43 27.26
C LYS A 671 20.49 -32.01 26.37
N LYS A 672 19.31 -31.92 26.98
CA LYS A 672 18.13 -31.32 26.37
C LYS A 672 18.18 -29.81 26.47
N VAL A 673 17.89 -29.14 25.37
CA VAL A 673 18.00 -27.69 25.24
C VAL A 673 16.67 -27.10 24.84
N VAL A 674 16.26 -26.06 25.56
CA VAL A 674 15.07 -25.25 25.26
C VAL A 674 15.53 -23.87 24.82
N VAL A 675 15.03 -23.42 23.69
CA VAL A 675 15.26 -22.08 23.17
C VAL A 675 13.97 -21.30 23.18
N ILE A 676 13.95 -20.19 23.93
CA ILE A 676 12.83 -19.26 23.96
C ILE A 676 13.09 -18.15 22.95
N THR A 677 12.25 -18.08 21.93
CA THR A 677 12.33 -17.07 20.87
C THR A 677 10.95 -16.48 20.57
N ASN A 678 10.87 -15.60 19.58
CA ASN A 678 9.62 -15.01 19.14
C ASN A 678 9.46 -15.03 17.61
N TYR A 679 8.22 -14.85 17.16
CA TYR A 679 7.88 -14.86 15.72
C TYR A 679 8.60 -13.75 14.91
N GLN A 680 9.01 -12.65 15.54
CA GLN A 680 9.70 -11.55 14.85
C GLN A 680 11.20 -11.81 14.66
N ALA A 681 11.83 -12.46 15.65
CA ALA A 681 13.26 -12.78 15.68
C ALA A 681 13.66 -13.89 14.72
N THR A 682 12.72 -14.75 14.34
CA THR A 682 12.97 -15.95 13.53
C THR A 682 13.12 -15.67 12.03
N GLY A 683 12.77 -14.48 11.55
CA GLY A 683 13.15 -14.02 10.21
C GLY A 683 14.52 -13.32 10.16
N ALA A 684 15.39 -13.55 11.15
CA ALA A 684 16.76 -13.06 11.21
C ALA A 684 17.79 -13.98 10.51
N GLY A 685 17.37 -14.83 9.56
CA GLY A 685 18.28 -15.48 8.59
C GLY A 685 19.25 -16.56 9.08
N LEU A 686 19.54 -16.66 10.38
CA LEU A 686 20.46 -17.67 10.89
C LEU A 686 19.81 -19.05 11.02
N SER A 687 20.60 -20.11 10.78
CA SER A 687 20.12 -21.49 10.75
C SER A 687 20.14 -22.09 12.17
N PRO A 688 19.03 -22.62 12.69
CA PRO A 688 19.02 -23.28 14.00
C PRO A 688 19.69 -24.66 13.97
N SER A 689 20.16 -25.11 12.80
CA SER A 689 20.81 -26.41 12.59
C SER A 689 22.19 -26.50 13.25
N TYR A 690 22.51 -27.64 13.84
CA TYR A 690 23.80 -27.92 14.48
C TYR A 690 24.44 -29.19 13.92
N SER A 691 25.75 -29.33 14.10
CA SER A 691 26.57 -30.44 13.60
C SER A 691 26.36 -31.71 14.43
N ILE A 692 26.34 -32.87 13.77
CA ILE A 692 26.08 -34.13 14.47
C ILE A 692 27.37 -34.66 15.11
N GLY A 693 27.37 -34.83 16.44
CA GLY A 693 28.45 -35.49 17.18
C GLY A 693 28.42 -37.03 17.08
N ASN A 694 29.51 -37.68 17.50
CA ASN A 694 29.78 -39.12 17.27
C ASN A 694 28.85 -40.13 18.00
N ASN A 695 27.85 -39.68 18.77
CA ASN A 695 27.00 -40.54 19.62
C ASN A 695 25.48 -40.37 19.40
N HIS A 696 25.04 -39.77 18.29
CA HIS A 696 23.62 -39.50 18.07
C HIS A 696 22.98 -40.43 17.03
N ASN A 697 21.82 -40.98 17.38
CA ASN A 697 20.98 -41.78 16.49
C ASN A 697 20.04 -40.87 15.71
N PHE A 698 20.49 -40.38 14.55
CA PHE A 698 19.67 -39.68 13.57
C PHE A 698 19.44 -40.53 12.33
N ILE A 699 18.39 -40.22 11.60
CA ILE A 699 17.99 -40.91 10.38
C ILE A 699 18.20 -39.98 9.20
N TYR A 700 18.91 -40.49 8.19
CA TYR A 700 19.09 -39.77 6.94
C TYR A 700 17.84 -39.91 6.07
N VAL A 701 17.22 -38.78 5.73
CA VAL A 701 16.00 -38.72 4.91
C VAL A 701 16.25 -38.11 3.53
N GLY A 702 17.50 -37.77 3.21
CA GLY A 702 17.88 -37.23 1.90
C GLY A 702 17.85 -38.28 0.80
N GLU A 703 18.19 -37.89 -0.43
CA GLU A 703 18.07 -38.75 -1.62
C GLU A 703 18.91 -40.04 -1.51
N ILE A 704 18.42 -41.13 -2.10
CA ILE A 704 19.14 -42.42 -2.15
C ILE A 704 20.41 -42.23 -2.98
N GLU A 705 21.53 -42.82 -2.53
CA GLU A 705 22.84 -42.80 -3.23
C GLU A 705 23.47 -41.42 -3.42
N SER A 706 22.89 -40.36 -2.86
CA SER A 706 23.48 -39.03 -2.77
C SER A 706 24.23 -38.85 -1.45
N GLU A 707 25.38 -38.17 -1.48
CA GLU A 707 26.04 -37.76 -0.25
C GLU A 707 25.20 -36.68 0.47
N PRO A 708 25.12 -36.71 1.81
CA PRO A 708 24.45 -35.65 2.57
C PRO A 708 25.07 -34.29 2.24
N PHE A 709 24.23 -33.31 1.89
CA PHE A 709 24.67 -31.94 1.65
C PHE A 709 25.33 -31.32 2.88
N GLN A 710 24.85 -31.71 4.06
CA GLN A 710 25.42 -31.30 5.34
C GLN A 710 25.24 -32.37 6.40
N TYR A 711 26.29 -32.60 7.19
CA TYR A 711 26.23 -33.48 8.37
C TYR A 711 25.67 -32.73 9.59
N LYS A 712 24.46 -32.22 9.44
CA LYS A 712 23.74 -31.40 10.43
C LYS A 712 22.34 -31.91 10.66
N THR A 713 21.80 -31.66 11.84
CA THR A 713 20.39 -31.85 12.21
C THR A 713 19.78 -30.51 12.66
N ASP A 714 18.47 -30.46 12.86
CA ASP A 714 17.75 -29.25 13.27
C ASP A 714 16.74 -29.52 14.40
N ILE A 715 15.74 -28.67 14.54
CA ILE A 715 14.77 -28.65 15.64
C ILE A 715 13.90 -29.91 15.58
N ASP A 716 13.87 -30.68 16.67
CA ASP A 716 13.09 -31.91 16.76
C ASP A 716 11.80 -31.75 17.61
N SER A 717 11.65 -30.62 18.30
CA SER A 717 10.46 -30.29 19.06
C SER A 717 10.13 -28.79 19.02
N MET A 718 8.86 -28.42 18.85
CA MET A 718 8.45 -27.00 18.81
C MET A 718 7.16 -26.75 19.58
N TYR A 719 7.07 -25.62 20.27
CA TYR A 719 5.86 -25.07 20.86
C TYR A 719 5.44 -23.79 20.15
N LEU A 720 4.20 -23.74 19.68
CA LEU A 720 3.58 -22.63 18.95
C LEU A 720 2.56 -21.92 19.83
N GLU A 721 2.92 -20.74 20.34
CA GLU A 721 1.96 -19.83 20.97
C GLU A 721 1.03 -19.23 19.89
N GLU A 722 -0.26 -19.04 20.19
CA GLU A 722 -1.20 -18.36 19.27
C GLU A 722 -0.65 -16.98 18.87
N PRO A 723 -0.41 -16.69 17.57
CA PRO A 723 0.06 -15.37 17.16
C PRO A 723 -0.97 -14.26 17.43
N LYS A 724 -0.62 -13.28 18.27
CA LYS A 724 -1.54 -12.21 18.73
C LYS A 724 -1.18 -10.80 18.26
N SER A 725 0.10 -10.49 18.08
CA SER A 725 0.59 -9.16 17.67
C SER A 725 0.84 -9.09 16.16
N LEU A 726 -0.21 -9.35 15.37
CA LEU A 726 -0.15 -9.36 13.90
C LEU A 726 -0.57 -8.03 13.26
N ILE A 727 -1.04 -7.06 14.04
CA ILE A 727 -1.35 -5.72 13.54
C ILE A 727 -1.22 -4.73 14.69
N GLY A 728 -1.07 -3.44 14.34
CA GLY A 728 -1.11 -2.39 15.34
C GLY A 728 0.23 -2.22 16.02
N SER A 729 1.12 -1.46 15.36
CA SER A 729 2.40 -1.05 15.93
C SER A 729 2.18 -0.43 17.32
N HIS A 730 2.83 -0.98 18.34
CA HIS A 730 2.60 -0.60 19.73
C HIS A 730 3.00 0.86 19.99
N LEU A 731 2.03 1.66 20.43
CA LEU A 731 2.25 3.02 20.91
C LEU A 731 2.61 2.97 22.39
N ARG A 732 3.90 2.90 22.73
CA ARG A 732 4.31 2.96 24.14
C ARG A 732 4.49 4.42 24.57
N GLU A 733 4.10 4.73 25.79
CA GLU A 733 4.19 6.09 26.33
C GLU A 733 5.64 6.56 26.52
N ASP A 734 6.57 5.63 26.69
CA ASP A 734 8.01 5.85 26.89
C ASP A 734 8.83 5.85 25.58
N SER A 735 8.19 5.67 24.42
CA SER A 735 8.89 5.66 23.13
C SER A 735 9.36 7.05 22.71
N ALA A 736 10.48 7.11 21.97
CA ALA A 736 10.94 8.35 21.37
C ALA A 736 9.84 8.94 20.45
N PRO A 737 9.74 10.29 20.33
CA PRO A 737 8.72 10.92 19.50
C PRO A 737 8.71 10.42 18.05
N GLU A 738 9.89 10.16 17.47
CA GLU A 738 10.05 9.66 16.11
C GLU A 738 9.51 8.23 15.94
N ASP A 739 9.76 7.34 16.90
CA ASP A 739 9.23 5.97 16.89
C ASP A 739 7.70 5.96 17.01
N LYS A 740 7.16 6.87 17.84
CA LYS A 740 5.72 7.03 18.01
C LYS A 740 5.07 7.55 16.72
N ASP A 741 5.66 8.54 16.06
CA ASP A 741 5.19 9.07 14.78
C ASP A 741 5.20 7.98 13.68
N LEU A 742 6.29 7.23 13.55
CA LEU A 742 6.39 6.10 12.63
C LEU A 742 5.31 5.03 12.91
N ALA A 743 5.06 4.71 14.17
CA ALA A 743 4.02 3.76 14.56
C ALA A 743 2.60 4.28 14.22
N ILE A 744 2.32 5.56 14.42
CA ILE A 744 1.04 6.18 14.03
C ILE A 744 0.85 6.12 12.50
N LYS A 745 1.87 6.54 11.74
CA LYS A 745 1.86 6.49 10.27
C LYS A 745 1.63 5.06 9.75
N LYS A 746 2.29 4.05 10.34
CA LYS A 746 2.05 2.62 10.03
C LYS A 746 0.63 2.16 10.37
N ASN A 747 0.10 2.53 11.54
CA ASN A 747 -1.25 2.14 11.93
C ASN A 747 -2.33 2.76 11.03
N ILE A 748 -2.12 4.00 10.56
CA ILE A 748 -3.00 4.65 9.56
C ILE A 748 -2.96 3.87 8.24
N HIS A 749 -1.75 3.52 7.77
CA HIS A 749 -1.60 2.67 6.58
C HIS A 749 -2.35 1.35 6.73
N ASP A 750 -2.21 0.67 7.87
CA ASP A 750 -2.83 -0.64 8.08
C ASP A 750 -4.37 -0.55 8.08
N ILE A 751 -4.97 0.48 8.68
CA ILE A 751 -6.43 0.68 8.62
C ILE A 751 -6.90 0.91 7.17
N LEU A 752 -6.19 1.76 6.42
CA LEU A 752 -6.51 2.04 5.03
C LEU A 752 -6.32 0.80 4.14
N MET A 753 -5.36 -0.07 4.46
CA MET A 753 -5.18 -1.36 3.80
C MET A 753 -6.36 -2.30 4.09
N LEU A 754 -6.82 -2.39 5.34
CA LEU A 754 -7.99 -3.20 5.67
C LEU A 754 -9.27 -2.67 5.02
N HIS A 755 -9.40 -1.35 4.87
CA HIS A 755 -10.46 -0.74 4.07
C HIS A 755 -10.35 -1.09 2.59
N GLU A 756 -9.16 -1.00 1.99
CA GLU A 756 -8.91 -1.40 0.60
C GLU A 756 -9.35 -2.84 0.33
N LYS A 757 -9.10 -3.74 1.30
CA LYS A 757 -9.47 -5.17 1.23
C LYS A 757 -10.95 -5.44 1.49
N GLY A 758 -11.77 -4.43 1.79
CA GLY A 758 -13.17 -4.61 2.17
C GLY A 758 -13.39 -5.27 3.53
N ILE A 759 -12.35 -5.36 4.37
CA ILE A 759 -12.41 -5.96 5.72
C ILE A 759 -13.04 -5.00 6.72
N ILE A 760 -12.85 -3.69 6.51
CA ILE A 760 -13.42 -2.63 7.34
C ILE A 760 -14.17 -1.66 6.43
N ALA A 761 -15.42 -1.34 6.78
CA ALA A 761 -16.22 -0.37 6.05
C ALA A 761 -15.68 1.07 6.24
N ALA A 762 -16.03 2.00 5.35
CA ALA A 762 -15.44 3.34 5.33
C ALA A 762 -15.67 4.13 6.63
N ASN A 763 -16.86 4.04 7.23
CA ASN A 763 -17.23 4.75 8.45
C ASN A 763 -16.50 4.18 9.68
N ASP A 764 -16.32 2.87 9.75
CA ASP A 764 -15.53 2.22 10.79
C ASP A 764 -14.04 2.59 10.67
N ALA A 765 -13.50 2.59 9.44
CA ALA A 765 -12.14 3.02 9.17
C ALA A 765 -11.94 4.49 9.55
N LYS A 766 -12.87 5.39 9.20
CA LYS A 766 -12.86 6.81 9.57
C LYS A 766 -12.87 7.01 11.09
N SER A 767 -13.70 6.25 11.81
CA SER A 767 -13.76 6.27 13.28
C SER A 767 -12.41 5.88 13.91
N GLN A 768 -11.80 4.80 13.43
CA GLN A 768 -10.49 4.35 13.91
C GLN A 768 -9.37 5.36 13.55
N LEU A 769 -9.38 5.93 12.34
CA LEU A 769 -8.48 7.00 11.93
C LEU A 769 -8.59 8.22 12.84
N LYS A 770 -9.81 8.67 13.16
CA LYS A 770 -10.06 9.81 14.06
C LYS A 770 -9.40 9.60 15.43
N SER A 771 -9.40 8.37 15.93
CA SER A 771 -8.76 8.03 17.19
C SER A 771 -7.22 8.10 17.15
N LEU A 772 -6.59 7.81 16.00
CA LEU A 772 -5.14 7.89 15.79
C LEU A 772 -4.64 9.33 15.57
N ILE A 773 -5.47 10.23 15.06
CA ILE A 773 -5.15 11.66 14.90
C ILE A 773 -5.64 12.53 16.07
N SER A 774 -6.18 11.89 17.12
CA SER A 774 -6.59 12.59 18.33
C SER A 774 -5.37 13.12 19.09
N SER A 775 -5.56 14.17 19.90
CA SER A 775 -4.48 14.76 20.70
C SER A 775 -3.93 13.85 21.79
N LYS A 776 -4.70 12.84 22.22
CA LYS A 776 -4.32 11.85 23.24
C LYS A 776 -4.37 10.44 22.67
N VAL A 777 -3.44 10.14 21.76
CA VAL A 777 -3.29 8.77 21.25
C VAL A 777 -2.69 7.88 22.34
N SER A 778 -3.43 6.83 22.72
CA SER A 778 -3.03 5.87 23.75
C SER A 778 -2.78 4.49 23.14
N ALA A 779 -2.14 3.60 23.90
CA ALA A 779 -2.01 2.19 23.50
C ALA A 779 -3.37 1.51 23.27
N MET A 780 -4.44 1.97 23.94
CA MET A 780 -5.79 1.41 23.80
C MET A 780 -6.42 1.73 22.44
N THR A 781 -5.98 2.80 21.78
CA THR A 781 -6.46 3.20 20.44
C THR A 781 -6.30 2.07 19.42
N VAL A 782 -5.23 1.28 19.56
CA VAL A 782 -4.90 0.18 18.65
C VAL A 782 -5.75 -1.08 18.91
N ASN A 783 -6.40 -1.20 20.07
CA ASN A 783 -7.19 -2.39 20.42
C ASN A 783 -8.40 -2.60 19.51
N ALA A 784 -9.02 -1.51 19.02
CA ALA A 784 -10.14 -1.58 18.09
C ALA A 784 -9.71 -2.21 16.75
N ILE A 785 -8.54 -1.77 16.24
CA ILE A 785 -7.92 -2.31 15.01
C ILE A 785 -7.62 -3.79 15.19
N ILE A 786 -6.95 -4.17 16.30
CA ILE A 786 -6.61 -5.56 16.61
C ILE A 786 -7.86 -6.44 16.69
N LYS A 787 -8.92 -5.97 17.36
CA LYS A 787 -10.17 -6.71 17.51
C LYS A 787 -10.83 -6.97 16.15
N THR A 788 -10.89 -5.94 15.31
CA THR A 788 -11.48 -6.03 13.97
C THR A 788 -10.67 -6.97 13.08
N TYR A 789 -9.35 -6.82 13.09
CA TYR A 789 -8.44 -7.64 12.30
C TYR A 789 -8.50 -9.12 12.66
N LYS A 790 -8.57 -9.48 13.95
CA LYS A 790 -8.63 -10.89 14.40
C LYS A 790 -9.79 -11.69 13.82
N GLY A 791 -10.90 -11.04 13.45
CA GLY A 791 -12.04 -11.70 12.82
C GLY A 791 -11.91 -11.86 11.30
N SER A 792 -10.89 -11.29 10.69
CA SER A 792 -10.76 -11.17 9.23
C SER A 792 -10.11 -12.39 8.57
N GLU A 793 -10.32 -12.50 7.26
CA GLU A 793 -9.59 -13.46 6.42
C GLU A 793 -8.08 -13.16 6.36
N ASP A 794 -7.69 -11.88 6.33
CA ASP A 794 -6.29 -11.46 6.30
C ASP A 794 -5.51 -11.95 7.54
N TYR A 795 -6.11 -11.84 8.74
CA TYR A 795 -5.53 -12.39 9.97
C TYR A 795 -5.32 -13.91 9.90
N ARG A 796 -6.23 -14.67 9.29
CA ARG A 796 -6.07 -16.12 9.15
C ARG A 796 -4.84 -16.44 8.29
N TYR A 797 -4.70 -15.80 7.13
CA TYR A 797 -3.52 -15.98 6.27
C TYR A 797 -2.22 -15.47 6.92
N ALA A 798 -2.30 -14.44 7.75
CA ALA A 798 -1.18 -14.00 8.57
C ALA A 798 -0.75 -15.11 9.55
N VAL A 799 -1.69 -15.70 10.29
CA VAL A 799 -1.41 -16.83 11.19
C VAL A 799 -0.80 -17.99 10.42
N TYR A 800 -1.39 -18.40 9.29
CA TYR A 800 -0.86 -19.49 8.46
C TYR A 800 0.58 -19.26 8.07
N ARG A 801 0.88 -18.05 7.58
CA ARG A 801 2.22 -17.61 7.22
C ARG A 801 3.20 -17.73 8.38
N PHE A 802 2.89 -17.18 9.55
CA PHE A 802 3.81 -17.23 10.69
C PHE A 802 4.05 -18.66 11.21
N ILE A 803 3.02 -19.50 11.23
CA ILE A 803 3.14 -20.90 11.64
C ILE A 803 3.94 -21.72 10.62
N GLU A 804 3.69 -21.53 9.32
CA GLU A 804 4.42 -22.21 8.24
C GLU A 804 5.90 -21.82 8.23
N GLN A 805 6.21 -20.53 8.41
CA GLN A 805 7.59 -20.06 8.52
C GLN A 805 8.31 -20.61 9.74
N ALA A 806 7.62 -20.75 10.88
CA ALA A 806 8.17 -21.33 12.09
C ALA A 806 8.49 -22.81 11.88
N LEU A 807 7.51 -23.60 11.42
CA LEU A 807 7.69 -25.03 11.16
C LEU A 807 8.73 -25.30 10.07
N GLY A 808 8.83 -24.43 9.06
CA GLY A 808 9.85 -24.52 8.00
C GLY A 808 11.29 -24.50 8.53
N ARG A 809 11.53 -24.01 9.75
CA ARG A 809 12.86 -24.04 10.41
C ARG A 809 13.24 -25.45 10.87
N MET A 810 12.25 -26.33 11.05
CA MET A 810 12.42 -27.75 11.36
C MET A 810 12.63 -28.61 10.09
N CYS A 811 12.67 -28.02 8.88
CA CYS A 811 12.68 -28.75 7.61
C CYS A 811 14.01 -28.68 6.84
N ARG A 812 15.07 -28.13 7.45
CA ARG A 812 16.26 -27.64 6.73
C ARG A 812 17.34 -28.70 6.49
N THR A 813 17.45 -29.66 7.38
CA THR A 813 18.48 -30.70 7.32
C THR A 813 17.95 -32.02 6.77
N GLU A 814 18.87 -32.89 6.34
CA GLU A 814 18.56 -34.24 5.88
C GLU A 814 18.64 -35.28 7.01
N TRP A 815 19.33 -34.97 8.10
CA TRP A 815 19.33 -35.81 9.29
C TRP A 815 18.21 -35.38 10.22
N LYS A 816 17.40 -36.34 10.65
CA LYS A 816 16.18 -36.13 11.45
C LYS A 816 16.10 -37.10 12.62
N GLN A 817 15.39 -36.69 13.65
CA GLN A 817 14.97 -37.57 14.74
C GLN A 817 13.82 -38.46 14.25
N GLN A 818 13.75 -39.71 14.71
CA GLN A 818 12.65 -40.65 14.38
C GLN A 818 11.27 -40.05 14.73
N GLN A 819 11.21 -39.33 15.85
CA GLN A 819 10.00 -38.69 16.33
C GLN A 819 10.21 -37.18 16.42
N ILE A 820 9.36 -36.42 15.75
CA ILE A 820 9.31 -34.96 15.79
C ILE A 820 8.05 -34.55 16.55
N THR A 821 8.16 -33.59 17.46
CA THR A 821 7.00 -33.15 18.27
C THR A 821 6.60 -31.71 17.94
N ILE A 822 5.34 -31.50 17.57
CA ILE A 822 4.75 -30.16 17.38
C ILE A 822 3.68 -29.95 18.45
N MET A 823 3.90 -28.96 19.30
CA MET A 823 2.98 -28.54 20.34
C MET A 823 2.36 -27.20 19.97
N TYR A 824 1.05 -27.03 20.16
CA TYR A 824 0.38 -25.76 19.87
C TYR A 824 -0.61 -25.36 20.96
N ASP A 825 -0.85 -24.06 21.08
CA ASP A 825 -1.80 -23.49 22.02
C ASP A 825 -3.23 -24.04 21.83
N ALA A 826 -3.80 -24.64 22.87
CA ALA A 826 -5.19 -25.13 22.87
C ALA A 826 -6.22 -24.00 23.07
N GLU A 827 -6.00 -22.86 22.42
CA GLU A 827 -6.91 -21.72 22.42
C GLU A 827 -7.98 -21.90 21.35
N THR A 828 -9.25 -21.68 21.70
CA THR A 828 -10.36 -21.96 20.78
C THR A 828 -10.29 -21.12 19.49
N GLY A 829 -9.88 -19.86 19.59
CA GLY A 829 -9.69 -18.99 18.42
C GLY A 829 -8.58 -19.50 17.50
N PHE A 830 -7.45 -19.91 18.06
CA PHE A 830 -6.32 -20.44 17.30
C PHE A 830 -6.65 -21.77 16.60
N ILE A 831 -7.29 -22.70 17.32
CA ILE A 831 -7.76 -23.99 16.77
C ILE A 831 -8.70 -23.74 15.59
N LYS A 832 -9.69 -22.85 15.75
CA LYS A 832 -10.63 -22.51 14.67
C LYS A 832 -9.91 -21.92 13.46
N THR A 833 -8.96 -21.02 13.69
CA THR A 833 -8.15 -20.43 12.61
C THR A 833 -7.42 -21.52 11.82
N LEU A 834 -6.66 -22.40 12.48
CA LEU A 834 -5.92 -23.48 11.83
C LEU A 834 -6.84 -24.50 11.14
N ALA A 835 -7.96 -24.86 11.77
CA ALA A 835 -8.93 -25.79 11.20
C ALA A 835 -9.58 -25.27 9.91
N ASN A 836 -9.68 -23.94 9.76
CA ASN A 836 -10.22 -23.26 8.60
C ASN A 836 -9.22 -23.08 7.44
N ASP A 837 -8.00 -23.62 7.54
CA ASP A 837 -7.05 -23.56 6.42
C ASP A 837 -7.56 -24.43 5.26
N GLY A 838 -8.05 -23.76 4.21
CA GLY A 838 -8.60 -24.39 3.00
C GLY A 838 -7.57 -24.61 1.88
N ARG A 839 -6.30 -24.31 2.11
CA ARG A 839 -5.24 -24.52 1.11
C ARG A 839 -5.05 -26.01 0.83
N ASP A 840 -4.57 -26.33 -0.37
CA ASP A 840 -4.21 -27.69 -0.72
C ASP A 840 -2.95 -28.11 0.05
N LEU A 841 -3.16 -28.95 1.06
CA LEU A 841 -2.12 -29.43 1.95
C LEU A 841 -1.05 -30.25 1.20
N ALA A 842 -1.38 -30.84 0.04
CA ALA A 842 -0.44 -31.65 -0.73
C ALA A 842 0.81 -30.88 -1.18
N TYR A 843 0.72 -29.54 -1.27
CA TYR A 843 1.83 -28.66 -1.63
C TYR A 843 2.49 -27.97 -0.44
N LEU A 844 2.28 -28.44 0.80
CA LEU A 844 2.91 -27.89 2.01
C LEU A 844 3.93 -28.87 2.62
N SER A 845 4.67 -28.47 3.66
CA SER A 845 5.67 -29.35 4.29
C SER A 845 5.00 -30.43 5.14
N TYR A 846 5.68 -31.57 5.36
CA TYR A 846 5.15 -32.66 6.19
C TYR A 846 4.72 -32.18 7.59
N GLU A 847 5.50 -31.30 8.21
CA GLU A 847 5.25 -30.73 9.53
C GLU A 847 3.97 -29.90 9.56
N TYR A 848 3.76 -29.05 8.54
CA TYR A 848 2.56 -28.23 8.45
C TYR A 848 1.32 -29.09 8.13
N GLN A 849 1.47 -30.04 7.20
CA GLN A 849 0.42 -31.00 6.85
C GLN A 849 -0.04 -31.78 8.09
N ALA A 850 0.89 -32.30 8.89
CA ALA A 850 0.59 -33.03 10.12
C ALA A 850 -0.17 -32.17 11.12
N LEU A 851 0.26 -30.91 11.33
CA LEU A 851 -0.42 -29.97 12.22
C LEU A 851 -1.88 -29.74 11.80
N ILE A 852 -2.12 -29.35 10.55
CA ILE A 852 -3.47 -29.03 10.09
C ILE A 852 -4.36 -30.27 10.06
N THR A 853 -3.82 -31.42 9.64
CA THR A 853 -4.56 -32.69 9.61
C THR A 853 -5.01 -33.08 11.02
N GLU A 854 -4.12 -33.02 12.01
CA GLU A 854 -4.48 -33.34 13.39
C GLU A 854 -5.50 -32.36 13.98
N VAL A 855 -5.34 -31.06 13.72
CA VAL A 855 -6.29 -30.03 14.18
C VAL A 855 -7.68 -30.27 13.58
N LYS A 856 -7.79 -30.55 12.27
CA LYS A 856 -9.06 -30.87 11.59
C LYS A 856 -9.66 -32.20 12.07
N ARG A 857 -8.83 -33.17 12.46
CA ARG A 857 -9.29 -34.45 13.02
C ARG A 857 -9.90 -34.27 14.41
N GLN A 858 -9.26 -33.47 15.27
CA GLN A 858 -9.72 -33.22 16.63
C GLN A 858 -10.93 -32.26 16.68
N HIS A 859 -11.04 -31.35 15.71
CA HIS A 859 -12.12 -30.37 15.64
C HIS A 859 -13.04 -30.71 14.46
N LYS A 860 -14.23 -31.23 14.71
CA LYS A 860 -15.26 -31.41 13.67
C LYS A 860 -15.59 -30.03 13.08
N VAL A 861 -14.97 -29.70 11.95
CA VAL A 861 -15.16 -28.44 11.26
C VAL A 861 -16.59 -28.41 10.73
N ILE A 862 -17.47 -27.68 11.40
CA ILE A 862 -18.64 -27.13 10.74
C ILE A 862 -18.07 -25.96 9.94
N MET A 863 -17.94 -26.11 8.63
CA MET A 863 -17.64 -24.98 7.75
C MET A 863 -18.78 -23.97 7.94
N GLN A 864 -18.56 -22.96 8.78
CA GLN A 864 -19.43 -21.79 8.76
C GLN A 864 -19.11 -21.06 7.47
N GLU A 865 -20.14 -20.88 6.64
CA GLU A 865 -20.04 -20.05 5.44
C GLU A 865 -19.44 -18.69 5.82
N LYS A 866 -18.58 -18.22 4.92
CA LYS A 866 -17.84 -16.97 5.04
C LYS A 866 -18.77 -15.87 5.54
N GLN A 867 -18.45 -15.28 6.69
CA GLN A 867 -18.97 -13.96 7.02
C GLN A 867 -18.17 -12.95 6.19
N TYR A 868 -18.39 -12.93 4.88
CA TYR A 868 -17.94 -11.80 4.07
C TYR A 868 -18.76 -10.61 4.52
N ILE A 869 -18.08 -9.50 4.80
CA ILE A 869 -18.78 -8.23 4.79
C ILE A 869 -18.98 -7.93 3.31
N ASP A 870 -20.22 -7.83 2.87
CA ASP A 870 -20.59 -7.57 1.47
C ASP A 870 -20.20 -6.15 1.00
N TYR A 871 -19.37 -5.45 1.79
CA TYR A 871 -18.96 -4.07 1.57
C TYR A 871 -17.97 -3.99 0.39
N ASP A 872 -18.23 -3.06 -0.53
CA ASP A 872 -17.38 -2.81 -1.68
C ASP A 872 -16.73 -1.41 -1.59
N PRO A 873 -15.41 -1.32 -1.28
CA PRO A 873 -14.70 -0.05 -1.20
C PRO A 873 -14.70 0.71 -2.52
N LYS A 874 -14.63 -0.01 -3.64
CA LYS A 874 -14.53 0.55 -4.98
C LYS A 874 -15.85 1.19 -5.39
N ALA A 875 -16.98 0.53 -5.12
CA ALA A 875 -18.30 1.10 -5.34
C ALA A 875 -18.51 2.39 -4.51
N SER A 876 -18.14 2.36 -3.23
CA SER A 876 -18.24 3.52 -2.33
C SER A 876 -17.37 4.70 -2.79
N ARG A 877 -16.15 4.44 -3.28
CA ARG A 877 -15.26 5.44 -3.88
C ARG A 877 -15.75 5.96 -5.23
N ASN A 878 -16.36 5.10 -6.03
CA ASN A 878 -16.99 5.47 -7.29
C ASN A 878 -18.12 6.47 -7.01
N TYR A 879 -18.98 6.19 -6.03
CA TYR A 879 -20.02 7.14 -5.60
C TYR A 879 -19.45 8.50 -5.20
N ALA A 880 -18.46 8.53 -4.30
CA ALA A 880 -17.84 9.78 -3.84
C ALA A 880 -17.18 10.57 -5.00
N HIS A 881 -16.65 9.87 -6.00
CA HIS A 881 -16.12 10.49 -7.19
C HIS A 881 -17.17 11.18 -8.02
N ILE A 882 -18.22 10.43 -8.37
CA ILE A 882 -19.24 10.83 -9.32
C ILE A 882 -20.01 12.00 -8.74
N GLN A 883 -20.33 11.97 -7.46
CA GLN A 883 -20.88 13.12 -6.74
C GLN A 883 -20.01 14.39 -6.88
N ARG A 884 -18.68 14.25 -6.73
CA ARG A 884 -17.75 15.38 -6.90
C ARG A 884 -17.68 15.87 -8.34
N LEU A 885 -17.68 14.96 -9.31
CA LEU A 885 -17.68 15.28 -10.74
C LEU A 885 -18.93 16.06 -11.10
N ILE A 886 -20.10 15.55 -10.71
CA ILE A 886 -21.41 16.20 -10.85
C ILE A 886 -21.37 17.60 -10.25
N GLY A 887 -20.96 17.77 -8.98
CA GLY A 887 -20.83 19.10 -8.36
C GLY A 887 -19.96 20.07 -9.17
N ASN A 888 -18.82 19.60 -9.71
CA ASN A 888 -17.95 20.41 -10.55
C ASN A 888 -18.55 20.81 -11.90
N VAL A 889 -19.40 19.97 -12.47
CA VAL A 889 -20.17 20.27 -13.68
C VAL A 889 -21.28 21.27 -13.36
N TYR A 890 -22.21 20.92 -12.46
CA TYR A 890 -23.43 21.68 -12.24
C TYR A 890 -23.20 23.00 -11.49
N GLU A 891 -22.39 23.01 -10.42
CA GLU A 891 -22.22 24.17 -9.54
C GLU A 891 -21.06 25.08 -9.98
N TYR A 892 -19.93 24.49 -10.35
CA TYR A 892 -18.71 25.24 -10.65
C TYR A 892 -18.47 25.47 -12.15
N GLN A 893 -19.24 24.83 -13.05
CA GLN A 893 -19.12 24.96 -14.51
C GLN A 893 -17.66 24.79 -15.00
N SER A 894 -16.95 23.83 -14.41
CA SER A 894 -15.54 23.56 -14.74
C SER A 894 -15.44 22.91 -16.12
N SER A 895 -14.67 23.50 -17.03
CA SER A 895 -14.47 22.99 -18.38
C SER A 895 -13.94 21.56 -18.42
N ASP A 896 -12.96 21.24 -17.56
CA ASP A 896 -12.36 19.91 -17.47
C ASP A 896 -13.35 18.88 -16.95
N ALA A 897 -14.19 19.26 -15.97
CA ALA A 897 -15.21 18.38 -15.42
C ALA A 897 -16.32 18.10 -16.44
N ILE A 898 -16.73 19.11 -17.20
CA ILE A 898 -17.72 18.98 -18.29
C ILE A 898 -17.21 18.02 -19.36
N ASP A 899 -15.98 18.23 -19.86
CA ASP A 899 -15.36 17.34 -20.85
C ASP A 899 -15.22 15.89 -20.33
N GLN A 900 -14.82 15.72 -19.07
CA GLN A 900 -14.77 14.40 -18.44
C GLN A 900 -16.17 13.75 -18.37
N TYR A 901 -17.19 14.51 -17.97
CA TYR A 901 -18.56 14.04 -17.84
C TYR A 901 -19.14 13.61 -19.19
N ASP A 902 -18.96 14.41 -20.25
CA ASP A 902 -19.42 14.06 -21.61
C ASP A 902 -18.76 12.78 -22.14
N LYS A 903 -17.45 12.63 -21.92
CA LYS A 903 -16.70 11.41 -22.28
C LYS A 903 -17.23 10.19 -21.55
N LEU A 904 -17.53 10.31 -20.26
CA LEU A 904 -18.10 9.23 -19.46
C LEU A 904 -19.51 8.88 -19.94
N ARG A 905 -20.32 9.89 -20.28
CA ARG A 905 -21.69 9.68 -20.77
C ARG A 905 -21.74 8.86 -22.05
N LYS A 906 -20.87 9.19 -23.01
CA LYS A 906 -20.73 8.41 -24.23
C LYS A 906 -20.22 6.99 -23.95
N TRP A 907 -19.20 6.86 -23.10
CA TRP A 907 -18.60 5.57 -22.76
C TRP A 907 -19.59 4.58 -22.14
N MET A 908 -20.40 5.03 -21.18
CA MET A 908 -21.39 4.17 -20.51
C MET A 908 -22.53 3.73 -21.44
N LEU A 909 -22.90 4.56 -22.43
CA LEU A 909 -23.88 4.18 -23.47
C LEU A 909 -23.32 3.12 -24.44
N GLU A 910 -22.04 3.23 -24.80
CA GLU A 910 -21.36 2.26 -25.68
C GLU A 910 -21.04 0.94 -24.96
N LYS A 911 -20.76 0.99 -23.65
CA LYS A 911 -20.25 -0.14 -22.85
C LYS A 911 -20.88 -0.21 -21.45
N PRO A 912 -22.19 -0.45 -21.30
CA PRO A 912 -22.83 -0.57 -19.98
C PRO A 912 -22.44 -1.87 -19.25
N ALA A 913 -22.01 -2.90 -19.99
CA ALA A 913 -21.41 -4.10 -19.45
C ALA A 913 -20.32 -4.62 -20.40
N MET A 914 -19.38 -5.40 -19.86
CA MET A 914 -18.22 -5.92 -20.59
C MET A 914 -17.86 -7.33 -20.13
N THR A 915 -17.50 -8.21 -21.06
CA THR A 915 -16.92 -9.53 -20.75
C THR A 915 -15.43 -9.42 -20.41
N GLN A 916 -14.71 -8.57 -21.14
CA GLN A 916 -13.28 -8.33 -20.89
C GLN A 916 -13.09 -7.36 -19.72
N ARG A 917 -12.08 -7.66 -18.90
CA ARG A 917 -11.74 -6.84 -17.73
C ARG A 917 -11.34 -5.41 -18.15
N PRO A 918 -11.91 -4.36 -17.55
CA PRO A 918 -11.49 -2.99 -17.84
C PRO A 918 -10.05 -2.73 -17.39
N ILE A 919 -9.34 -1.85 -18.09
CA ILE A 919 -7.95 -1.43 -17.81
C ILE A 919 -7.87 0.07 -17.52
N GLY A 920 -6.83 0.48 -16.80
CA GLY A 920 -6.60 1.88 -16.43
C GLY A 920 -7.76 2.50 -15.65
N GLU A 921 -8.08 3.76 -15.96
CA GLU A 921 -9.12 4.54 -15.28
C GLU A 921 -10.51 3.89 -15.35
N LYS A 922 -10.82 3.23 -16.47
CA LYS A 922 -12.13 2.59 -16.71
C LYS A 922 -12.48 1.57 -15.64
N ARG A 923 -11.47 0.97 -15.00
CA ARG A 923 -11.66 0.02 -13.88
C ARG A 923 -12.60 0.59 -12.83
N ARG A 924 -12.45 1.86 -12.48
CA ARG A 924 -13.22 2.54 -11.44
C ARG A 924 -14.73 2.54 -11.69
N TYR A 925 -15.15 2.41 -12.94
CA TYR A 925 -16.54 2.58 -13.35
C TYR A 925 -17.35 1.27 -13.39
N TYR A 926 -16.71 0.12 -13.16
CA TYR A 926 -17.37 -1.19 -13.21
C TYR A 926 -17.17 -2.02 -11.94
N ILE A 927 -18.16 -2.84 -11.63
CA ILE A 927 -18.16 -3.87 -10.58
C ILE A 927 -18.10 -5.24 -11.25
N ASN A 928 -17.37 -6.17 -10.65
CA ASN A 928 -17.41 -7.56 -11.06
C ASN A 928 -18.67 -8.20 -10.45
N SER A 929 -19.64 -8.57 -11.29
CA SER A 929 -20.90 -9.18 -10.82
C SER A 929 -20.71 -10.60 -10.27
N ASN A 930 -19.52 -11.20 -10.45
CA ASN A 930 -19.18 -12.59 -10.13
C ASN A 930 -20.04 -13.64 -10.86
N ASN A 931 -20.82 -13.19 -11.87
CA ASN A 931 -21.63 -14.02 -12.75
C ASN A 931 -21.64 -13.40 -14.16
N ASP A 932 -21.69 -14.21 -15.20
CA ASP A 932 -21.73 -13.74 -16.60
C ASP A 932 -23.17 -13.43 -17.02
N MET A 933 -23.88 -12.65 -16.19
CA MET A 933 -25.31 -12.35 -16.38
C MET A 933 -25.61 -10.88 -16.67
N GLY A 934 -24.59 -10.01 -16.74
CA GLY A 934 -24.81 -8.59 -16.98
C GLY A 934 -25.58 -7.88 -15.86
N GLN A 935 -25.64 -8.46 -14.66
CA GLN A 935 -26.43 -7.91 -13.55
C GLN A 935 -25.82 -8.19 -12.17
N TYR A 936 -26.10 -7.31 -11.21
CA TYR A 936 -25.82 -7.56 -9.79
C TYR A 936 -26.76 -6.75 -8.90
N ARG A 937 -26.83 -7.13 -7.62
CA ARG A 937 -27.63 -6.42 -6.62
C ARG A 937 -26.76 -5.64 -5.65
N TYR A 938 -27.30 -4.58 -5.08
CA TYR A 938 -26.57 -3.78 -4.10
C TYR A 938 -27.50 -3.15 -3.06
N ARG A 939 -26.90 -2.73 -1.95
CA ARG A 939 -27.52 -1.92 -0.89
C ARG A 939 -26.63 -0.72 -0.61
N ILE A 940 -27.26 0.42 -0.33
CA ILE A 940 -26.57 1.63 0.12
C ILE A 940 -26.94 1.89 1.57
N ASP A 941 -25.93 2.20 2.39
CA ASP A 941 -26.12 2.84 3.68
C ASP A 941 -25.81 4.34 3.52
N TYR A 942 -26.87 5.14 3.37
CA TYR A 942 -26.76 6.59 3.36
C TYR A 942 -26.53 7.06 4.79
N SER A 943 -25.46 7.82 5.02
CA SER A 943 -25.24 8.43 6.31
C SER A 943 -25.24 9.95 6.18
N ASP A 944 -26.30 10.59 6.68
CA ASP A 944 -26.30 12.04 6.88
C ASP A 944 -25.43 12.43 8.09
N GLU A 945 -25.27 11.52 9.06
CA GLU A 945 -24.51 11.74 10.31
C GLU A 945 -23.06 11.21 10.31
N LYS A 946 -22.73 10.14 9.57
CA LYS A 946 -21.40 9.47 9.62
C LYS A 946 -20.41 9.97 8.53
N GLY A 947 -20.92 10.63 7.50
CA GLY A 947 -20.18 11.41 6.51
C GLY A 947 -19.52 10.65 5.35
N ILE A 948 -19.65 9.32 5.23
CA ILE A 948 -19.26 8.56 4.01
C ILE A 948 -20.37 7.57 3.65
N THR A 949 -20.83 7.61 2.39
CA THR A 949 -21.79 6.64 1.84
C THR A 949 -21.13 5.29 1.61
N GLU A 950 -21.71 4.22 2.15
CA GLU A 950 -21.20 2.86 2.04
C GLU A 950 -22.09 2.02 1.11
N ILE A 951 -21.45 1.33 0.17
CA ILE A 951 -22.12 0.47 -0.81
C ILE A 951 -21.73 -0.98 -0.58
N PHE A 952 -22.74 -1.84 -0.53
CA PHE A 952 -22.61 -3.28 -0.35
C PHE A 952 -23.12 -4.00 -1.60
N VAL A 953 -22.34 -4.93 -2.14
CA VAL A 953 -22.60 -5.64 -3.40
C VAL A 953 -22.96 -7.09 -3.11
N ASN A 954 -24.08 -7.54 -3.69
CA ASN A 954 -24.66 -8.89 -3.55
C ASN A 954 -24.82 -9.38 -2.09
N PRO A 955 -25.39 -8.58 -1.16
CA PRO A 955 -25.51 -9.03 0.21
C PRO A 955 -26.52 -10.17 0.38
N ALA A 956 -26.17 -11.15 1.23
CA ALA A 956 -26.87 -12.42 1.33
C ALA A 956 -28.33 -12.32 1.83
N ASP A 957 -28.63 -11.36 2.72
CA ASP A 957 -29.94 -11.17 3.34
C ASP A 957 -30.22 -9.69 3.63
N ALA A 958 -30.75 -8.96 2.64
CA ALA A 958 -31.13 -7.55 2.82
C ALA A 958 -32.49 -7.24 2.20
N SER A 959 -33.40 -6.60 2.96
CA SER A 959 -34.57 -5.92 2.40
C SER A 959 -34.14 -4.65 1.65
N GLY A 960 -34.84 -4.30 0.57
CA GLY A 960 -34.56 -3.07 -0.18
C GLY A 960 -33.33 -3.13 -1.08
N LEU A 961 -32.98 -4.34 -1.55
CA LEU A 961 -31.94 -4.53 -2.57
C LEU A 961 -32.33 -3.82 -3.88
N ARG A 962 -31.36 -3.11 -4.44
CA ARG A 962 -31.44 -2.49 -5.76
C ARG A 962 -30.68 -3.34 -6.76
N GLU A 963 -30.97 -3.17 -8.05
CA GLU A 963 -30.39 -3.97 -9.12
C GLU A 963 -29.83 -3.09 -10.23
N VAL A 964 -28.60 -3.40 -10.64
CA VAL A 964 -28.04 -2.90 -11.90
C VAL A 964 -28.23 -3.99 -12.94
N SER A 965 -29.09 -3.75 -13.92
CA SER A 965 -29.36 -4.67 -15.04
C SER A 965 -29.94 -3.91 -16.25
N GLU A 966 -29.93 -4.54 -17.42
CA GLU A 966 -30.63 -3.99 -18.60
C GLU A 966 -32.16 -3.88 -18.37
N VAL A 967 -32.71 -4.77 -17.54
CA VAL A 967 -34.14 -4.79 -17.19
C VAL A 967 -34.47 -3.61 -16.29
N SER A 968 -33.67 -3.34 -15.24
CA SER A 968 -33.88 -2.18 -14.37
C SER A 968 -33.68 -0.85 -15.12
N ALA A 969 -32.82 -0.82 -16.13
CA ALA A 969 -32.67 0.32 -17.05
C ALA A 969 -33.81 0.47 -18.08
N LYS A 970 -34.71 -0.52 -18.19
CA LYS A 970 -35.76 -0.63 -19.23
C LYS A 970 -35.21 -0.64 -20.66
N LEU A 971 -33.94 -1.01 -20.85
CA LEU A 971 -33.30 -1.03 -22.17
C LEU A 971 -34.03 -1.96 -23.16
N PRO A 972 -34.40 -3.20 -22.81
CA PRO A 972 -35.15 -4.07 -23.72
C PRO A 972 -36.50 -3.50 -24.14
N LEU A 973 -37.15 -2.68 -23.30
CA LEU A 973 -38.40 -2.00 -23.64
C LEU A 973 -38.14 -0.89 -24.68
N LEU A 974 -37.13 -0.04 -24.46
CA LEU A 974 -36.77 1.03 -25.38
C LEU A 974 -36.39 0.50 -26.77
N MET A 975 -35.66 -0.62 -26.81
CA MET A 975 -35.22 -1.26 -28.07
C MET A 975 -36.38 -1.86 -28.89
N ARG A 976 -37.59 -2.00 -28.34
CA ARG A 976 -38.79 -2.35 -29.14
C ARG A 976 -39.24 -1.21 -30.05
N ASN A 977 -38.87 0.04 -29.72
CA ASN A 977 -39.17 1.18 -30.54
C ASN A 977 -38.17 1.29 -31.69
N LYS A 978 -38.66 1.19 -32.93
CA LYS A 978 -37.79 1.20 -34.11
C LYS A 978 -36.95 2.48 -34.23
N ILE A 979 -37.52 3.65 -33.91
CA ILE A 979 -36.82 4.94 -33.98
C ILE A 979 -35.61 4.93 -33.04
N ILE A 980 -35.83 4.50 -31.79
CA ILE A 980 -34.78 4.45 -30.77
C ILE A 980 -33.73 3.39 -31.14
N SER A 981 -34.14 2.17 -31.52
CA SER A 981 -33.20 1.11 -31.89
C SER A 981 -32.28 1.52 -33.04
N THR A 982 -32.83 2.13 -34.10
CA THR A 982 -32.05 2.63 -35.23
C THR A 982 -31.10 3.76 -34.83
N HIS A 983 -31.52 4.67 -33.95
CA HIS A 983 -30.64 5.70 -33.40
C HIS A 983 -29.46 5.11 -32.63
N PHE A 984 -29.70 4.10 -31.79
CA PHE A 984 -28.66 3.44 -31.00
C PHE A 984 -27.65 2.71 -31.90
N GLU A 985 -28.13 2.01 -32.93
CA GLU A 985 -27.29 1.35 -33.93
C GLU A 985 -26.41 2.35 -34.70
N ILE A 986 -26.98 3.48 -35.15
CA ILE A 986 -26.24 4.52 -35.88
C ILE A 986 -25.14 5.14 -35.02
N ASN A 987 -25.41 5.34 -33.71
CA ASN A 987 -24.47 5.96 -32.79
C ASN A 987 -23.51 4.97 -32.12
N ASN A 988 -23.60 3.66 -32.43
CA ASN A 988 -22.84 2.58 -31.80
C ASN A 988 -23.07 2.44 -30.29
N PHE A 989 -24.27 2.77 -29.81
CA PHE A 989 -24.67 2.53 -28.43
C PHE A 989 -25.11 1.09 -28.21
N ALA A 990 -24.92 0.59 -27.00
CA ALA A 990 -25.29 -0.78 -26.64
C ALA A 990 -26.81 -0.96 -26.58
N THR A 991 -27.30 -2.02 -27.22
CA THR A 991 -28.72 -2.40 -27.24
C THR A 991 -29.07 -3.52 -26.25
N SER A 992 -28.06 -4.12 -25.61
CA SER A 992 -28.19 -5.08 -24.51
C SER A 992 -26.95 -5.03 -23.60
N PHE A 993 -27.03 -5.61 -22.41
CA PHE A 993 -25.86 -5.76 -21.52
C PHE A 993 -25.06 -7.04 -21.81
N GLU A 994 -25.61 -7.96 -22.60
CA GLU A 994 -25.05 -9.29 -22.88
C GLU A 994 -24.71 -10.07 -21.58
N SER A 995 -24.03 -11.20 -21.71
CA SER A 995 -23.46 -11.95 -20.57
C SER A 995 -22.18 -11.29 -20.02
N GLY A 996 -22.24 -9.97 -19.76
CA GLY A 996 -21.11 -9.20 -19.26
C GLY A 996 -20.78 -9.52 -17.80
N GLN A 997 -19.51 -9.77 -17.50
CA GLN A 997 -19.00 -9.99 -16.13
C GLN A 997 -18.76 -8.66 -15.38
N PHE A 998 -18.38 -7.61 -16.11
CA PHE A 998 -18.09 -6.29 -15.55
C PHE A 998 -19.22 -5.34 -15.92
N VAL A 999 -20.00 -4.94 -14.92
CA VAL A 999 -21.21 -4.13 -15.09
C VAL A 999 -21.00 -2.77 -14.42
N LEU A 1000 -21.57 -1.69 -14.95
CA LEU A 1000 -21.40 -0.34 -14.38
C LEU A 1000 -21.63 -0.31 -12.86
N ALA A 1001 -20.79 0.44 -12.14
CA ALA A 1001 -20.95 0.70 -10.71
C ALA A 1001 -22.26 1.47 -10.42
N PRO A 1002 -22.84 1.39 -9.21
CA PRO A 1002 -24.20 1.89 -8.98
C PRO A 1002 -24.35 3.39 -9.29
N ALA A 1003 -23.38 4.22 -8.88
CA ALA A 1003 -23.42 5.63 -9.21
C ALA A 1003 -23.30 5.90 -10.71
N MET A 1004 -22.48 5.12 -11.44
CA MET A 1004 -22.38 5.21 -12.92
C MET A 1004 -23.65 4.76 -13.62
N PHE A 1005 -24.33 3.75 -13.07
CA PHE A 1005 -25.59 3.26 -13.61
C PHE A 1005 -26.69 4.33 -13.58
N ASP A 1006 -26.70 5.19 -12.57
CA ASP A 1006 -27.62 6.33 -12.52
C ASP A 1006 -27.37 7.34 -13.64
N LEU A 1007 -26.10 7.68 -13.94
CA LEU A 1007 -25.79 8.53 -15.10
C LEU A 1007 -26.23 7.82 -16.39
N TYR A 1008 -25.96 6.51 -16.50
CA TYR A 1008 -26.38 5.69 -17.65
C TYR A 1008 -27.88 5.78 -17.90
N MET A 1009 -28.71 5.64 -16.86
CA MET A 1009 -30.16 5.78 -16.97
C MET A 1009 -30.57 7.17 -17.45
N GLY A 1010 -29.95 8.24 -16.94
CA GLY A 1010 -30.19 9.61 -17.42
C GLY A 1010 -29.91 9.74 -18.93
N ALA A 1011 -28.68 9.42 -19.35
CA ALA A 1011 -28.27 9.53 -20.74
C ALA A 1011 -29.08 8.60 -21.67
N LEU A 1012 -29.45 7.40 -21.22
CA LEU A 1012 -30.30 6.47 -21.95
C LEU A 1012 -31.67 7.10 -22.27
N GLY A 1013 -32.27 7.77 -21.28
CA GLY A 1013 -33.52 8.50 -21.44
C GLY A 1013 -33.41 9.67 -22.41
N GLU A 1014 -32.36 10.48 -22.24
CA GLU A 1014 -32.10 11.66 -23.06
C GLU A 1014 -31.93 11.29 -24.55
N GLU A 1015 -31.15 10.26 -24.85
CA GLU A 1015 -30.96 9.76 -26.23
C GLU A 1015 -32.26 9.20 -26.82
N ALA A 1016 -33.06 8.49 -26.02
CA ALA A 1016 -34.36 7.96 -26.46
C ALA A 1016 -35.35 9.09 -26.82
N VAL A 1017 -35.48 10.11 -25.98
CA VAL A 1017 -36.37 11.26 -26.21
C VAL A 1017 -35.85 12.10 -27.39
N SER A 1018 -34.54 12.33 -27.46
CA SER A 1018 -33.91 13.07 -28.56
C SER A 1018 -34.16 12.39 -29.91
N ALA A 1019 -34.00 11.06 -29.99
CA ALA A 1019 -34.27 10.29 -31.21
C ALA A 1019 -35.73 10.42 -31.67
N ILE A 1020 -36.68 10.33 -30.73
CA ILE A 1020 -38.10 10.49 -31.04
C ILE A 1020 -38.38 11.92 -31.54
N LEU A 1021 -37.99 12.95 -30.79
CA LEU A 1021 -38.27 14.34 -31.18
C LEU A 1021 -37.60 14.71 -32.51
N GLN A 1022 -36.40 14.21 -32.77
CA GLN A 1022 -35.70 14.40 -34.04
C GLN A 1022 -36.46 13.79 -35.22
N GLU A 1023 -37.06 12.61 -35.08
CA GLU A 1023 -37.91 11.98 -36.10
C GLU A 1023 -39.13 12.86 -36.45
N PHE A 1024 -39.66 13.59 -35.46
CA PHE A 1024 -40.75 14.56 -35.65
C PHE A 1024 -40.27 15.97 -36.03
N GLY A 1025 -38.99 16.15 -36.35
CA GLY A 1025 -38.43 17.42 -36.83
C GLY A 1025 -37.95 18.40 -35.75
N TYR A 1026 -37.99 18.01 -34.48
CA TYR A 1026 -37.56 18.85 -33.35
C TYR A 1026 -36.20 18.40 -32.82
N LYS A 1027 -35.15 19.14 -33.20
CA LYS A 1027 -33.79 18.86 -32.75
C LYS A 1027 -33.48 19.54 -31.40
N ILE A 1028 -33.11 18.73 -30.40
CA ILE A 1028 -32.57 19.23 -29.13
C ILE A 1028 -31.14 19.75 -29.36
N GLN A 1029 -30.86 20.98 -28.93
CA GLN A 1029 -29.54 21.62 -28.99
C GLN A 1029 -28.86 21.58 -27.62
N THR A 1030 -27.54 21.49 -27.61
CA THR A 1030 -26.71 21.50 -26.40
C THR A 1030 -26.76 22.85 -25.69
N MET A 1031 -26.80 22.84 -24.36
CA MET A 1031 -26.83 24.07 -23.55
C MET A 1031 -25.60 24.99 -23.79
N PRO A 1032 -25.76 26.33 -23.75
CA PRO A 1032 -24.65 27.27 -23.88
C PRO A 1032 -23.65 27.24 -22.71
N ASP A 1033 -22.43 27.73 -22.95
CA ASP A 1033 -21.39 27.91 -21.92
C ASP A 1033 -21.89 28.68 -20.69
N GLY A 1034 -21.52 28.22 -19.50
CA GLY A 1034 -21.92 28.80 -18.22
C GLY A 1034 -23.27 28.31 -17.68
N CYS A 1035 -24.01 27.51 -18.46
CA CYS A 1035 -25.21 26.79 -18.01
C CYS A 1035 -25.27 25.36 -18.55
N VAL A 1036 -24.11 24.77 -18.84
CA VAL A 1036 -23.99 23.39 -19.31
C VAL A 1036 -24.56 22.44 -18.26
N GLU A 1037 -25.30 21.43 -18.71
CA GLU A 1037 -26.01 20.44 -17.87
C GLU A 1037 -27.05 21.04 -16.91
N TRP A 1038 -27.35 22.35 -16.93
CA TRP A 1038 -28.48 22.84 -16.12
C TRP A 1038 -29.81 22.23 -16.58
N PHE A 1039 -29.91 21.93 -17.87
CA PHE A 1039 -30.97 21.18 -18.53
C PHE A 1039 -30.29 20.26 -19.56
N ASP A 1040 -30.96 19.18 -19.98
CA ASP A 1040 -30.42 18.20 -20.93
C ASP A 1040 -30.24 18.80 -22.35
N GLY A 1041 -30.96 19.89 -22.63
CA GLY A 1041 -30.77 20.71 -23.82
C GLY A 1041 -31.84 21.77 -23.98
N TYR A 1042 -31.96 22.35 -25.17
CA TYR A 1042 -33.08 23.22 -25.50
C TYR A 1042 -33.55 23.10 -26.95
N ILE A 1043 -34.79 23.51 -27.16
CA ILE A 1043 -35.41 23.66 -28.48
C ILE A 1043 -35.77 25.14 -28.67
N GLU A 1044 -35.43 25.68 -29.83
CA GLU A 1044 -35.78 27.05 -30.23
C GLU A 1044 -36.97 27.01 -31.19
N LEU A 1045 -38.09 27.59 -30.76
CA LEU A 1045 -39.34 27.67 -31.52
C LEU A 1045 -39.74 29.14 -31.63
N GLY A 1046 -39.46 29.77 -32.78
CA GLY A 1046 -39.70 31.19 -32.98
C GLY A 1046 -39.02 32.07 -31.91
N ASN A 1047 -39.80 32.82 -31.14
CA ASN A 1047 -39.30 33.65 -30.04
C ASN A 1047 -39.27 32.93 -28.67
N ARG A 1048 -39.47 31.61 -28.63
CA ARG A 1048 -39.48 30.78 -27.42
C ARG A 1048 -38.25 29.87 -27.35
N ILE A 1049 -37.73 29.71 -26.13
CA ILE A 1049 -36.74 28.70 -25.78
C ILE A 1049 -37.39 27.74 -24.79
N LEU A 1050 -37.46 26.47 -25.17
CA LEU A 1050 -37.87 25.38 -24.29
C LEU A 1050 -36.62 24.68 -23.78
N LEU A 1051 -36.38 24.76 -22.47
CA LEU A 1051 -35.31 24.05 -21.79
C LEU A 1051 -35.80 22.63 -21.46
N ILE A 1052 -35.19 21.61 -22.05
CA ILE A 1052 -35.62 20.22 -21.96
C ILE A 1052 -34.96 19.55 -20.76
N ASP A 1053 -35.75 18.90 -19.91
CA ASP A 1053 -35.28 18.07 -18.80
C ASP A 1053 -35.99 16.70 -18.85
N VAL A 1054 -35.29 15.70 -19.33
CA VAL A 1054 -35.74 14.32 -19.47
C VAL A 1054 -35.64 13.58 -18.14
N LYS A 1055 -36.59 12.67 -17.91
CA LYS A 1055 -36.70 11.86 -16.70
C LYS A 1055 -36.88 10.39 -17.07
N HIS A 1056 -35.83 9.60 -16.84
CA HIS A 1056 -35.80 8.15 -17.09
C HIS A 1056 -35.34 7.40 -15.85
N TRP A 1057 -36.01 7.63 -14.72
CA TRP A 1057 -35.65 7.00 -13.46
C TRP A 1057 -36.88 6.63 -12.64
N ASP A 1058 -36.70 5.61 -11.81
CA ASP A 1058 -37.60 5.28 -10.71
C ASP A 1058 -37.04 5.92 -9.43
N LEU A 1059 -37.78 6.89 -8.87
CA LEU A 1059 -37.35 7.67 -7.70
C LEU A 1059 -37.11 6.79 -6.46
N GLU A 1060 -37.68 5.58 -6.41
CA GLU A 1060 -37.49 4.65 -5.29
C GLU A 1060 -36.18 3.81 -5.42
N LEU A 1061 -35.51 3.84 -6.58
CA LEU A 1061 -34.37 2.95 -6.91
C LEU A 1061 -33.02 3.65 -7.15
N GLY A 1062 -32.95 4.97 -7.30
CA GLY A 1062 -31.70 5.71 -7.65
C GLY A 1062 -30.60 5.68 -6.56
N CYS A 1063 -29.35 5.44 -6.96
CA CYS A 1063 -28.16 5.44 -6.09
C CYS A 1063 -27.78 6.85 -5.58
N LEU A 1064 -27.85 7.87 -6.44
CA LEU A 1064 -27.54 9.27 -6.17
C LEU A 1064 -28.74 9.93 -5.49
N ILE A 1065 -28.47 10.91 -4.61
CA ILE A 1065 -29.52 11.68 -3.93
C ILE A 1065 -30.20 12.59 -4.97
N HIS A 1066 -31.49 12.38 -5.21
CA HIS A 1066 -32.32 13.22 -6.07
C HIS A 1066 -33.19 14.14 -5.20
N ASP A 1067 -32.88 15.44 -5.18
CA ASP A 1067 -33.72 16.44 -4.50
C ASP A 1067 -35.04 16.68 -5.24
N ASN A 1068 -36.03 17.26 -4.53
CA ASN A 1068 -37.34 17.64 -5.06
C ASN A 1068 -37.20 18.43 -6.38
N THR A 1069 -37.74 17.88 -7.47
CA THR A 1069 -37.41 18.27 -8.86
C THR A 1069 -37.88 19.68 -9.24
N LEU A 1070 -39.00 20.14 -8.68
CA LEU A 1070 -39.60 21.44 -9.03
C LEU A 1070 -38.88 22.66 -8.42
N ASP A 1071 -38.36 22.54 -7.20
CA ASP A 1071 -37.64 23.65 -6.54
C ASP A 1071 -36.28 23.91 -7.19
N LYS A 1072 -35.58 22.82 -7.55
CA LYS A 1072 -34.36 22.91 -8.36
C LYS A 1072 -34.64 23.48 -9.75
N CYS A 1073 -35.75 23.09 -10.38
CA CYS A 1073 -36.18 23.68 -11.65
C CYS A 1073 -36.33 25.18 -11.55
N LYS A 1074 -37.10 25.64 -10.55
CA LYS A 1074 -37.35 27.07 -10.31
C LYS A 1074 -36.04 27.82 -10.17
N THR A 1075 -35.13 27.29 -9.35
CA THR A 1075 -33.82 27.89 -9.11
C THR A 1075 -32.98 27.99 -10.38
N LYS A 1076 -32.91 26.92 -11.19
CA LYS A 1076 -32.18 26.91 -12.46
C LYS A 1076 -32.78 27.88 -13.48
N LEU A 1077 -34.11 27.86 -13.62
CA LEU A 1077 -34.85 28.72 -14.54
C LEU A 1077 -34.70 30.20 -14.16
N ASP A 1078 -34.81 30.53 -12.88
CA ASP A 1078 -34.61 31.89 -12.37
C ASP A 1078 -33.18 32.38 -12.60
N LYS A 1079 -32.17 31.51 -12.44
CA LYS A 1079 -30.77 31.86 -12.74
C LYS A 1079 -30.60 32.21 -14.23
N ILE A 1080 -31.15 31.39 -15.13
CA ILE A 1080 -31.10 31.65 -16.58
C ILE A 1080 -31.88 32.93 -16.94
N LYS A 1081 -33.07 33.14 -16.37
CA LYS A 1081 -33.87 34.35 -16.63
C LYS A 1081 -33.19 35.63 -16.14
N LYS A 1082 -32.49 35.58 -14.99
CA LYS A 1082 -31.74 36.73 -14.43
C LYS A 1082 -30.46 37.03 -15.23
N HIS A 1083 -29.78 35.99 -15.72
CA HIS A 1083 -28.53 36.12 -16.48
C HIS A 1083 -28.60 35.27 -17.76
N PRO A 1084 -29.40 35.69 -18.76
CA PRO A 1084 -29.62 34.87 -19.95
C PRO A 1084 -28.33 34.77 -20.78
N PRO A 1085 -27.95 33.55 -21.21
CA PRO A 1085 -26.94 33.37 -22.25
C PRO A 1085 -27.27 34.21 -23.48
N LYS A 1086 -26.26 34.68 -24.22
CA LYS A 1086 -26.44 35.54 -25.41
C LYS A 1086 -27.47 34.99 -26.40
N LYS A 1087 -27.53 33.67 -26.55
CA LYS A 1087 -28.45 32.97 -27.47
C LYS A 1087 -29.93 33.03 -27.04
N PHE A 1088 -30.19 33.25 -25.75
CA PHE A 1088 -31.53 33.31 -25.15
C PHE A 1088 -32.01 34.75 -24.91
N ALA A 1089 -31.17 35.75 -25.18
CA ALA A 1089 -31.52 37.15 -24.98
C ALA A 1089 -32.79 37.53 -25.77
N ASN A 1090 -33.71 38.25 -25.10
CA ASN A 1090 -35.01 38.71 -25.63
C ASN A 1090 -36.00 37.61 -26.05
N LYS A 1091 -35.74 36.34 -25.72
CA LYS A 1091 -36.66 35.21 -25.95
C LYS A 1091 -37.45 34.85 -24.70
N HIS A 1092 -38.62 34.25 -24.88
CA HIS A 1092 -39.42 33.70 -23.78
C HIS A 1092 -38.88 32.32 -23.39
N VAL A 1093 -38.39 32.16 -22.15
CA VAL A 1093 -37.75 30.93 -21.67
C VAL A 1093 -38.67 30.15 -20.73
N GLN A 1094 -38.93 28.89 -21.05
CA GLN A 1094 -39.75 27.95 -20.27
C GLN A 1094 -39.00 26.63 -20.08
N ALA A 1095 -39.27 25.92 -18.99
CA ALA A 1095 -38.79 24.56 -18.79
C ALA A 1095 -39.83 23.53 -19.26
N MET A 1096 -39.36 22.40 -19.78
CA MET A 1096 -40.18 21.28 -20.23
C MET A 1096 -39.61 19.97 -19.68
N TYR A 1097 -40.34 19.37 -18.74
CA TYR A 1097 -40.07 18.06 -18.19
C TYR A 1097 -40.67 16.97 -19.07
N ILE A 1098 -39.87 16.00 -19.47
CA ILE A 1098 -40.35 14.87 -20.28
C ILE A 1098 -40.02 13.57 -19.55
N ASN A 1099 -41.04 12.89 -19.03
CA ASN A 1099 -40.87 11.50 -18.62
C ASN A 1099 -40.66 10.63 -19.86
N THR A 1100 -39.68 9.74 -19.83
CA THR A 1100 -39.45 8.84 -20.96
C THR A 1100 -40.59 7.82 -21.07
N ILE A 1101 -40.99 7.21 -19.95
CA ILE A 1101 -42.05 6.20 -19.89
C ILE A 1101 -43.36 6.85 -19.43
N TRP A 1102 -44.44 6.54 -20.14
CA TRP A 1102 -45.79 7.02 -19.85
C TRP A 1102 -46.33 6.41 -18.56
N SER A 1103 -46.72 7.26 -17.61
CA SER A 1103 -47.29 6.88 -16.32
C SER A 1103 -48.77 6.45 -16.37
N GLY A 1104 -49.42 6.51 -17.53
CA GLY A 1104 -50.86 6.28 -17.69
C GLY A 1104 -51.74 7.53 -17.53
N SER A 1105 -51.15 8.69 -17.21
CA SER A 1105 -51.89 9.97 -17.11
C SER A 1105 -52.29 10.52 -18.48
N GLU A 1106 -53.53 10.99 -18.62
CA GLU A 1106 -54.09 11.41 -19.92
C GLU A 1106 -53.78 12.87 -20.36
N GLY A 1107 -53.06 13.67 -19.57
CA GLY A 1107 -52.84 15.10 -19.86
C GLY A 1107 -51.47 15.66 -19.50
N ILE A 1108 -50.97 16.56 -20.34
CA ILE A 1108 -49.82 17.45 -20.06
C ILE A 1108 -50.20 18.46 -18.96
N ASN A 1109 -49.33 18.63 -17.98
CA ASN A 1109 -49.50 19.65 -16.94
C ASN A 1109 -48.69 20.90 -17.26
N SER A 1110 -49.21 22.06 -16.92
CA SER A 1110 -48.55 23.36 -17.11
C SER A 1110 -48.67 24.18 -15.85
N ARG A 1111 -47.52 24.61 -15.29
CA ARG A 1111 -47.44 25.23 -13.98
C ARG A 1111 -46.71 26.57 -14.04
N LYS A 1112 -47.12 27.50 -13.19
CA LYS A 1112 -46.46 28.80 -12.98
C LYS A 1112 -46.07 28.97 -11.53
N PHE A 1113 -44.89 29.53 -11.27
CA PHE A 1113 -44.45 29.83 -9.91
C PHE A 1113 -45.06 31.17 -9.44
N VAL A 1114 -45.76 31.15 -8.30
CA VAL A 1114 -46.33 32.37 -7.71
C VAL A 1114 -45.26 33.07 -6.84
N THR A 1115 -45.21 34.40 -6.87
CA THR A 1115 -44.21 35.22 -6.13
C THR A 1115 -44.63 35.53 -4.69
N HIS A 1116 -43.62 35.51 -3.79
CA HIS A 1116 -43.56 35.79 -2.34
C HIS A 1116 -43.64 34.56 -1.42
N GLU A 1117 -42.45 34.20 -0.90
CA GLU A 1117 -42.13 33.43 0.31
C GLU A 1117 -42.78 32.05 0.55
N GLU A 1118 -43.69 31.57 -0.29
CA GLU A 1118 -44.22 30.20 -0.24
C GLU A 1118 -44.27 29.50 -1.62
N HIS A 1119 -44.10 28.17 -1.61
CA HIS A 1119 -44.04 27.27 -2.76
C HIS A 1119 -45.42 26.99 -3.40
N CYS A 1120 -46.19 28.02 -3.74
CA CYS A 1120 -47.45 27.84 -4.46
C CYS A 1120 -47.21 27.70 -5.97
N VAL A 1121 -47.69 26.59 -6.55
CA VAL A 1121 -47.76 26.33 -8.00
C VAL A 1121 -49.21 26.35 -8.44
N GLU A 1122 -49.52 27.15 -9.46
CA GLU A 1122 -50.85 27.20 -10.07
C GLU A 1122 -50.84 26.55 -11.45
N HIS A 1123 -51.92 25.83 -11.77
CA HIS A 1123 -52.16 25.32 -13.10
C HIS A 1123 -52.55 26.47 -14.04
N ILE A 1124 -51.86 26.59 -15.18
CA ILE A 1124 -52.08 27.65 -16.16
C ILE A 1124 -52.04 27.09 -17.59
N ARG A 1125 -52.39 27.92 -18.57
CA ARG A 1125 -52.19 27.60 -19.99
C ARG A 1125 -50.69 27.45 -20.34
N PRO A 1126 -50.33 26.49 -21.21
CA PRO A 1126 -48.93 26.22 -21.58
C PRO A 1126 -48.14 27.46 -22.04
N GLU A 1127 -48.79 28.38 -22.75
CA GLU A 1127 -48.14 29.59 -23.26
C GLU A 1127 -47.58 30.51 -22.16
N LEU A 1128 -48.15 30.47 -20.96
CA LEU A 1128 -47.84 31.33 -19.81
C LEU A 1128 -47.16 30.57 -18.66
N ALA A 1129 -46.91 29.28 -18.85
CA ALA A 1129 -46.31 28.41 -17.83
C ALA A 1129 -44.81 28.68 -17.68
N ASP A 1130 -44.29 28.51 -16.47
CA ASP A 1130 -42.84 28.42 -16.25
C ASP A 1130 -42.33 27.02 -16.55
N VAL A 1131 -43.15 26.01 -16.29
CA VAL A 1131 -42.82 24.58 -16.39
C VAL A 1131 -43.96 23.83 -17.07
N ILE A 1132 -43.63 23.04 -18.09
CA ILE A 1132 -44.54 22.12 -18.79
C ILE A 1132 -44.09 20.69 -18.44
N GLU A 1133 -44.99 19.84 -17.98
CA GLU A 1133 -44.68 18.46 -17.57
C GLU A 1133 -45.41 17.46 -18.48
N ILE A 1134 -44.63 16.68 -19.22
CA ILE A 1134 -45.11 15.60 -20.09
C ILE A 1134 -45.06 14.29 -19.30
N PRO A 1135 -46.20 13.65 -18.99
CA PRO A 1135 -46.27 12.47 -18.12
C PRO A 1135 -45.66 11.20 -18.73
N GLY A 1136 -45.42 11.22 -20.04
CA GLY A 1136 -44.41 10.42 -20.71
C GLY A 1136 -44.75 10.08 -22.16
N ILE A 1137 -43.73 9.78 -22.97
CA ILE A 1137 -43.88 9.68 -24.43
C ILE A 1137 -43.72 8.26 -25.01
N ILE A 1138 -43.41 7.26 -24.16
CA ILE A 1138 -43.27 5.85 -24.55
C ILE A 1138 -44.15 4.98 -23.68
N ASP A 1139 -44.96 4.11 -24.29
CA ASP A 1139 -45.80 3.15 -23.59
C ASP A 1139 -44.97 2.10 -22.83
N GLY A 1140 -45.27 1.93 -21.54
CA GLY A 1140 -44.52 1.07 -20.62
C GLY A 1140 -44.59 -0.43 -20.92
N MET A 1141 -45.51 -0.88 -21.78
CA MET A 1141 -45.72 -2.29 -22.11
C MET A 1141 -45.22 -2.65 -23.51
N THR A 1142 -45.56 -1.80 -24.49
CA THR A 1142 -45.32 -2.03 -25.92
C THR A 1142 -44.04 -1.37 -26.42
N GLY A 1143 -43.56 -0.30 -25.75
CA GLY A 1143 -42.45 0.53 -26.24
C GLY A 1143 -42.87 1.49 -27.38
N SER A 1144 -44.15 1.53 -27.74
CA SER A 1144 -44.66 2.44 -28.77
C SER A 1144 -44.74 3.87 -28.24
N ASN A 1145 -44.49 4.86 -29.10
CA ASN A 1145 -44.73 6.27 -28.82
C ASN A 1145 -46.19 6.70 -29.13
N ASN A 1146 -47.09 5.77 -29.42
CA ASN A 1146 -48.52 6.02 -29.65
C ASN A 1146 -49.27 6.19 -28.31
N VAL A 1147 -48.89 7.21 -27.54
CA VAL A 1147 -49.52 7.53 -26.25
C VAL A 1147 -50.13 8.93 -26.30
N PRO A 1148 -51.27 9.18 -25.61
CA PRO A 1148 -51.94 10.49 -25.64
C PRO A 1148 -51.02 11.70 -25.38
N PRO A 1149 -50.09 11.67 -24.39
CA PRO A 1149 -49.21 12.80 -24.14
C PRO A 1149 -48.22 13.10 -25.27
N MET A 1150 -47.83 12.11 -26.07
CA MET A 1150 -46.94 12.33 -27.22
C MET A 1150 -47.65 13.13 -28.31
N PHE A 1151 -48.91 12.80 -28.62
CA PHE A 1151 -49.71 13.57 -29.57
C PHE A 1151 -49.92 15.01 -29.10
N GLN A 1152 -50.25 15.19 -27.82
CA GLN A 1152 -50.42 16.52 -27.21
C GLN A 1152 -49.11 17.33 -27.23
N LEU A 1153 -47.96 16.68 -27.03
CA LEU A 1153 -46.66 17.33 -27.09
C LEU A 1153 -46.37 17.84 -28.51
N ILE A 1154 -46.59 17.01 -29.53
CA ILE A 1154 -46.38 17.42 -30.94
C ILE A 1154 -47.34 18.54 -31.34
N GLU A 1155 -48.60 18.48 -30.93
CA GLU A 1155 -49.56 19.57 -31.15
C GLU A 1155 -49.07 20.88 -30.51
N LEU A 1156 -48.61 20.83 -29.26
CA LEU A 1156 -48.09 21.98 -28.53
C LEU A 1156 -46.81 22.55 -29.19
N LEU A 1157 -45.88 21.70 -29.61
CA LEU A 1157 -44.64 22.15 -30.28
C LEU A 1157 -44.94 22.78 -31.64
N ASN A 1158 -45.92 22.28 -32.39
CA ASN A 1158 -46.40 22.91 -33.62
C ASN A 1158 -47.02 24.28 -33.33
N GLN A 1159 -47.90 24.38 -32.33
CA GLN A 1159 -48.50 25.65 -31.90
C GLN A 1159 -47.47 26.70 -31.45
N PHE A 1160 -46.35 26.28 -30.86
CA PHE A 1160 -45.26 27.20 -30.49
C PHE A 1160 -44.34 27.56 -31.66
N SER A 1161 -44.38 26.79 -32.75
CA SER A 1161 -43.60 27.03 -33.98
C SER A 1161 -44.30 28.01 -34.92
N GLU A 1162 -45.63 28.04 -34.90
CA GLU A 1162 -46.49 29.05 -35.55
C GLU A 1162 -46.41 30.40 -34.83
#